data_AF-A0A973CMH7-F1
#
_entry.id   AF-A0A973CMH7-F1
#
_cell.length_a   1.000
_cell.length_b   1.000
_cell.length_c   1.000
_cell.angle_alpha   90.00
_cell.angle_beta   90.00
_cell.angle_gamma   90.00
#
_symmetry.space_group_name_H-M   'P 1'
#
loop_
_entity.id
_entity.type
_entity.pdbx_description
1 polymer ?
#
loop_
_entity_poly.entity_id
_entity_poly.type
_entity_poly.pdbx_seq_one_letter_code
_entity_poly.pdbx_strand_id
1 'polypeptide(L)'
;MTKNYIPSNVLGVDTEVGGFKIEKHLGHGAMGVVYLATQMSMDRKVALKILPEEFTKDEEELKGFLNEVRTLAKLDHPNIVTAFEAGDDDEIYYMAMTYVDGVTLLEYINSKGPLDEKTALKICLNVVNAMEYAWDKHTILHRDIKPDNIMIDELFEAKLLDLGISKKINEEGPSQTGFLVGTPHYMSPEQGTASDDIDFRSDIYSLGCSLYEIVAGVVPYNDESYMEVITLHRTEPIPDPRQHVEDLSDGCVELIQIMMGKKPEDRHDSWHAVGNDIKRILNGKMPASSSPGKKILKAASNSNARNPVHVPTKPPASSRRLSPEEIQAVKLKKLTITVSAIFIGVVLLFILGNLVSGSKEKADSDTIIIKTPELESLPKNRNPQKLSKAQKEQLEKFKQMYIAAKKYEKENPNNYSEIKVRYETIVSKAVDTIYQEQAKKDFARIRGLYYEAINATWRNIQKNISSRSSSHKYNEAISSLEKYNGAYADELKSRRESLIIKLQAQSQAYKKNQANQKNLGYLFNSLRDKVALLFLSQDLNTANTLISNAEANPKYKAMQNRISILRKSLNEILIAERKIMNSFNSSRGKEIIIHLKKGKTKLQINSVSGNSLECHRIMVISKQFRQKIKVVVKLSEISAIEKLKRLGGTSNVSPLVFGLLAYELRKTTNAKEAFKKVNPEIGKSLIFFADPNRKPQLEKESQSAFKKIRTLTNQKSYDLGWLLKSTMGMRLNAGRVNELRPMVFNFDSRYSQTKLGKRYGVYITALKLAMEPAFTDTERLKKALAKLAKDNRINRLNSSYQAIPGGIALNLSGNPRLRNLSALKGLPIHTLNLSGTSIQDFSIVKTFPLAQLDISRTKVRDLKQLNGMNLLSLNIGETRVTNLKDLKGMPLVILNLQGLGIKSLSSLKSMPLKELFLTNCKKLKDFSDLLHIQLYLLTLPNKPEINRLKRHPTIKKIGFTSTNILDVRKFWRDRNERGSMDIRKTYEGQLEEAIKRI
;
A
#
# COMPACT_ATOMS: atom_id res chain seq x y z
N MET A 1 42.84 -0.64 -7.65
CA MET A 1 41.89 0.07 -8.53
C MET A 1 40.48 -0.46 -8.28
N THR A 2 39.47 0.40 -8.21
CA THR A 2 38.10 0.03 -7.81
C THR A 2 37.25 -0.47 -8.98
N LYS A 3 36.41 -1.47 -8.72
CA LYS A 3 35.21 -1.80 -9.51
C LYS A 3 34.00 -1.86 -8.58
N ASN A 4 33.44 -0.70 -8.27
CA ASN A 4 32.15 -0.62 -7.59
C ASN A 4 31.09 -1.20 -8.54
N TYR A 5 30.41 -2.27 -8.12
CA TYR A 5 29.40 -2.93 -8.94
C TYR A 5 28.07 -2.16 -8.83
N ILE A 6 27.60 -1.54 -9.91
CA ILE A 6 26.33 -0.80 -9.95
C ILE A 6 25.54 -1.17 -11.22
N PRO A 7 24.40 -1.85 -11.07
CA PRO A 7 23.31 -1.85 -12.04
C PRO A 7 22.00 -1.31 -11.43
N SER A 8 21.15 -0.57 -12.13
CA SER A 8 21.36 0.27 -13.32
C SER A 8 20.26 1.34 -13.34
N ASN A 9 20.63 2.61 -13.55
CA ASN A 9 19.79 3.82 -13.42
C ASN A 9 19.57 4.30 -11.97
N VAL A 10 20.39 5.29 -11.55
CA VAL A 10 19.99 6.24 -10.51
C VAL A 10 18.78 7.03 -11.02
N LEU A 11 17.77 7.24 -10.17
CA LEU A 11 16.56 7.96 -10.54
C LEU A 11 16.86 9.47 -10.68
N GLY A 12 16.34 10.08 -11.74
CA GLY A 12 16.60 11.48 -12.05
C GLY A 12 15.90 12.44 -11.09
N VAL A 13 16.42 13.66 -11.00
CA VAL A 13 15.69 14.80 -10.42
C VAL A 13 14.34 14.94 -11.13
N ASP A 14 13.32 15.38 -10.39
CA ASP A 14 11.92 15.45 -10.79
C ASP A 14 11.20 14.09 -11.04
N THR A 15 11.87 12.95 -10.86
CA THR A 15 11.18 11.63 -10.89
C THR A 15 10.23 11.51 -9.70
N GLU A 16 8.98 11.11 -9.95
CA GLU A 16 8.01 10.75 -8.91
C GLU A 16 8.04 9.23 -8.64
N VAL A 17 8.10 8.85 -7.36
CA VAL A 17 7.98 7.46 -6.87
C VAL A 17 7.07 7.47 -5.65
N GLY A 18 5.97 6.72 -5.66
CA GLY A 18 5.06 6.57 -4.52
C GLY A 18 4.34 7.86 -4.07
N GLY A 19 4.35 8.91 -4.90
CA GLY A 19 3.90 10.26 -4.53
C GLY A 19 4.97 11.13 -3.85
N PHE A 20 6.24 10.72 -3.91
CA PHE A 20 7.41 11.50 -3.52
C PHE A 20 8.17 11.92 -4.78
N LYS A 21 8.48 13.21 -4.89
CA LYS A 21 9.21 13.77 -6.04
C LYS A 21 10.67 13.99 -5.67
N ILE A 22 11.59 13.33 -6.38
CA ILE A 22 13.03 13.38 -6.10
C ILE A 22 13.61 14.76 -6.43
N GLU A 23 14.28 15.36 -5.45
CA GLU A 23 14.98 16.65 -5.59
C GLU A 23 16.48 16.47 -5.83
N LYS A 24 17.11 15.54 -5.10
CA LYS A 24 18.57 15.33 -5.11
C LYS A 24 18.90 13.90 -4.69
N HIS A 25 19.92 13.30 -5.28
CA HIS A 25 20.56 12.11 -4.71
C HIS A 25 21.33 12.48 -3.41
N LEU A 26 21.19 11.67 -2.36
CA LEU A 26 21.92 11.83 -1.09
C LEU A 26 23.07 10.83 -0.96
N GLY A 27 22.80 9.52 -1.01
CA GLY A 27 23.82 8.49 -0.79
C GLY A 27 23.46 7.11 -1.36
N HIS A 28 24.48 6.30 -1.66
CA HIS A 28 24.32 4.88 -2.02
C HIS A 28 24.88 4.01 -0.89
N GLY A 29 24.19 2.94 -0.51
CA GLY A 29 24.68 1.95 0.47
C GLY A 29 24.27 0.53 0.10
N ALA A 30 24.73 -0.45 0.87
CA ALA A 30 24.46 -1.88 0.63
C ALA A 30 22.97 -2.23 0.59
N MET A 31 22.12 -1.43 1.24
CA MET A 31 20.66 -1.60 1.30
C MET A 31 19.90 -0.64 0.38
N GLY A 32 20.55 -0.08 -0.65
CA GLY A 32 19.90 0.74 -1.69
C GLY A 32 20.37 2.18 -1.78
N VAL A 33 19.59 3.00 -2.50
CA VAL A 33 19.93 4.38 -2.87
C VAL A 33 18.98 5.36 -2.18
N VAL A 34 19.54 6.37 -1.50
CA VAL A 34 18.80 7.36 -0.73
C VAL A 34 18.75 8.69 -1.49
N TYR A 35 17.56 9.24 -1.62
CA TYR A 35 17.29 10.53 -2.26
C TYR A 35 16.65 11.49 -1.26
N LEU A 36 16.94 12.78 -1.40
CA LEU A 36 16.08 13.83 -0.89
C LEU A 36 14.90 13.94 -1.84
N ALA A 37 13.69 13.80 -1.29
CA ALA A 37 12.45 13.93 -2.05
C ALA A 37 11.43 14.77 -1.28
N THR A 38 10.56 15.48 -1.99
CA THR A 38 9.40 16.15 -1.39
C THR A 38 8.16 15.28 -1.54
N GLN A 39 7.46 15.02 -0.44
CA GLN A 39 6.21 14.28 -0.43
C GLN A 39 5.07 15.16 -0.96
N MET A 40 4.63 14.91 -2.19
CA MET A 40 3.68 15.74 -2.92
C MET A 40 2.29 15.85 -2.24
N SER A 41 1.94 14.91 -1.37
CA SER A 41 0.71 14.93 -0.58
C SER A 41 0.77 15.74 0.73
N MET A 42 1.97 16.21 1.13
CA MET A 42 2.20 16.89 2.42
C MET A 42 3.12 18.11 2.34
N ASP A 43 3.75 18.35 1.19
CA ASP A 43 4.74 19.42 0.95
C ASP A 43 5.85 19.45 2.02
N ARG A 44 6.48 18.28 2.21
CA ARG A 44 7.58 18.09 3.17
C ARG A 44 8.73 17.31 2.54
N LYS A 45 9.96 17.69 2.88
CA LYS A 45 11.18 16.94 2.57
C LYS A 45 11.22 15.64 3.38
N VAL A 46 11.65 14.56 2.74
CA VAL A 46 11.91 13.23 3.31
C VAL A 46 13.20 12.66 2.73
N ALA A 47 13.84 11.76 3.47
CA ALA A 47 14.80 10.84 2.88
C ALA A 47 14.00 9.65 2.30
N LEU A 48 14.21 9.35 1.01
CA LEU A 48 13.53 8.30 0.27
C LEU A 48 14.56 7.24 -0.13
N LYS A 49 14.58 6.12 0.59
CA LYS A 49 15.49 4.99 0.34
C LYS A 49 14.82 3.99 -0.61
N ILE A 50 15.42 3.80 -1.78
CA ILE A 50 14.99 2.90 -2.85
C ILE A 50 15.81 1.62 -2.77
N LEU A 51 15.16 0.46 -2.71
CA LEU A 51 15.83 -0.83 -2.53
C LEU A 51 16.41 -1.38 -3.85
N PRO A 52 17.49 -2.17 -3.83
CA PRO A 52 18.00 -2.89 -5.00
C PRO A 52 17.01 -3.94 -5.52
N GLU A 53 17.00 -4.15 -6.85
CA GLU A 53 16.16 -5.17 -7.51
C GLU A 53 16.51 -6.63 -7.11
N GLU A 54 17.58 -6.85 -6.35
CA GLU A 54 17.92 -8.17 -5.81
C GLU A 54 17.01 -8.56 -4.63
N PHE A 55 16.74 -7.65 -3.69
CA PHE A 55 15.86 -7.87 -2.52
C PHE A 55 14.36 -7.98 -2.86
N THR A 56 13.99 -7.93 -4.15
CA THR A 56 12.59 -8.01 -4.62
C THR A 56 12.23 -9.39 -5.18
N LYS A 57 13.21 -10.29 -5.29
CA LYS A 57 13.10 -11.57 -6.00
C LYS A 57 12.59 -12.73 -5.14
N ASP A 58 12.72 -12.62 -3.82
CA ASP A 58 12.14 -13.57 -2.85
C ASP A 58 10.98 -12.93 -2.08
N GLU A 59 9.82 -13.60 -2.04
CA GLU A 59 8.65 -13.06 -1.33
C GLU A 59 8.79 -13.13 0.21
N GLU A 60 9.56 -14.07 0.78
CA GLU A 60 9.75 -14.21 2.23
C GLU A 60 10.76 -13.20 2.78
N GLU A 61 11.82 -12.89 2.03
CA GLU A 61 12.71 -11.76 2.34
C GLU A 61 11.92 -10.44 2.35
N LEU A 62 11.17 -10.18 1.27
CA LEU A 62 10.35 -8.99 1.14
C LEU A 62 9.25 -8.90 2.22
N LYS A 63 8.61 -10.01 2.60
CA LYS A 63 7.67 -10.06 3.74
C LYS A 63 8.36 -9.72 5.06
N GLY A 64 9.59 -10.21 5.26
CA GLY A 64 10.42 -9.89 6.42
C GLY A 64 10.72 -8.40 6.51
N PHE A 65 11.33 -7.84 5.46
CA PHE A 65 11.65 -6.41 5.35
C PHE A 65 10.40 -5.52 5.56
N LEU A 66 9.29 -5.82 4.88
CA LEU A 66 8.04 -5.06 5.05
C LEU A 66 7.40 -5.21 6.44
N ASN A 67 7.81 -6.19 7.25
CA ASN A 67 7.41 -6.31 8.65
C ASN A 67 8.38 -5.55 9.59
N GLU A 68 9.65 -5.47 9.22
CA GLU A 68 10.69 -4.69 9.90
C GLU A 68 10.44 -3.18 9.79
N VAL A 69 10.14 -2.68 8.59
CA VAL A 69 9.75 -1.28 8.38
C VAL A 69 8.46 -0.92 9.11
N ARG A 70 7.52 -1.86 9.27
CA ARG A 70 6.33 -1.66 10.13
C ARG A 70 6.65 -1.62 11.62
N THR A 71 7.84 -2.07 12.04
CA THR A 71 8.32 -1.90 13.41
C THR A 71 9.04 -0.56 13.56
N LEU A 72 9.86 -0.16 12.59
CA LEU A 72 10.44 1.19 12.53
C LEU A 72 9.40 2.31 12.49
N ALA A 73 8.29 2.13 11.77
CA ALA A 73 7.19 3.09 11.71
C ALA A 73 6.37 3.20 13.02
N LYS A 74 6.73 2.46 14.08
CA LYS A 74 6.20 2.62 15.45
C LYS A 74 7.11 3.45 16.35
N LEU A 75 8.34 3.75 15.92
CA LEU A 75 9.34 4.45 16.72
C LEU A 75 9.18 5.96 16.58
N ASP A 76 8.83 6.61 17.68
CA ASP A 76 8.65 8.06 17.78
C ASP A 76 9.58 8.60 18.89
N HIS A 77 10.80 8.99 18.50
CA HIS A 77 11.84 9.47 19.40
C HIS A 77 12.71 10.52 18.69
N PRO A 78 13.05 11.67 19.32
CA PRO A 78 13.76 12.78 18.65
C PRO A 78 15.14 12.41 18.08
N ASN A 79 15.81 11.41 18.66
CA ASN A 79 17.15 10.96 18.23
C ASN A 79 17.13 9.67 17.37
N ILE A 80 15.97 9.27 16.81
CA ILE A 80 15.84 8.16 15.84
C ILE A 80 15.28 8.71 14.52
N VAL A 81 15.78 8.21 13.38
CA VAL A 81 15.18 8.50 12.06
C VAL A 81 13.93 7.62 11.85
N THR A 82 12.77 8.14 12.25
CA THR A 82 11.47 7.47 12.05
C THR A 82 11.13 7.27 10.56
N ALA A 83 10.74 6.05 10.19
CA ALA A 83 10.11 5.74 8.91
C ALA A 83 8.64 6.20 8.90
N PHE A 84 8.22 6.94 7.88
CA PHE A 84 6.83 7.43 7.74
C PHE A 84 5.94 6.43 7.00
N GLU A 85 6.42 5.89 5.89
CA GLU A 85 5.76 4.84 5.11
C GLU A 85 6.76 4.11 4.22
N ALA A 86 6.40 2.90 3.79
CA ALA A 86 7.06 2.18 2.73
C ALA A 86 6.03 1.56 1.79
N GLY A 87 6.42 1.42 0.53
CA GLY A 87 5.52 0.99 -0.54
C GLY A 87 6.23 0.33 -1.72
N ASP A 88 5.43 0.06 -2.73
CA ASP A 88 5.77 -0.51 -4.03
C ASP A 88 5.15 0.42 -5.08
N ASP A 89 5.95 0.91 -6.02
CA ASP A 89 5.49 1.70 -7.17
C ASP A 89 6.22 1.19 -8.42
N ASP A 90 5.48 0.57 -9.35
CA ASP A 90 5.99 -0.08 -10.57
C ASP A 90 7.20 -1.03 -10.40
N GLU A 91 7.21 -1.82 -9.31
CA GLU A 91 8.27 -2.76 -8.88
C GLU A 91 9.48 -2.06 -8.21
N ILE A 92 9.41 -0.75 -7.97
CA ILE A 92 10.37 0.03 -7.17
C ILE A 92 9.88 0.06 -5.71
N TYR A 93 10.58 -0.66 -4.83
CA TYR A 93 10.30 -0.65 -3.40
C TYR A 93 11.00 0.53 -2.73
N TYR A 94 10.25 1.30 -1.96
CA TYR A 94 10.72 2.53 -1.32
C TYR A 94 10.36 2.60 0.16
N MET A 95 11.20 3.27 0.94
CA MET A 95 10.93 3.69 2.32
C MET A 95 11.17 5.19 2.45
N ALA A 96 10.12 5.93 2.82
CA ALA A 96 10.18 7.36 3.12
C ALA A 96 10.33 7.58 4.62
N MET A 97 11.38 8.28 5.05
CA MET A 97 11.74 8.51 6.44
C MET A 97 12.09 9.99 6.71
N THR A 98 12.29 10.34 7.98
CA THR A 98 12.71 11.69 8.39
C THR A 98 13.97 12.10 7.64
N TYR A 99 13.89 13.19 6.86
CA TYR A 99 15.09 13.87 6.35
C TYR A 99 15.80 14.56 7.51
N VAL A 100 17.11 14.41 7.58
CA VAL A 100 17.98 15.12 8.52
C VAL A 100 18.83 16.07 7.70
N ASP A 101 18.71 17.37 7.96
CA ASP A 101 19.48 18.40 7.28
C ASP A 101 20.81 18.56 8.03
N GLY A 102 21.83 17.84 7.56
CA GLY A 102 23.08 17.61 8.29
C GLY A 102 24.00 16.63 7.57
N VAL A 103 25.06 16.20 8.24
CA VAL A 103 26.09 15.27 7.73
C VAL A 103 26.14 14.01 8.59
N THR A 104 26.73 12.92 8.09
CA THR A 104 27.12 11.82 8.99
C THR A 104 28.25 12.28 9.90
N LEU A 105 28.34 11.67 11.09
CA LEU A 105 29.39 11.99 12.04
C LEU A 105 30.77 11.55 11.50
N LEU A 106 30.82 10.53 10.64
CA LEU A 106 32.01 10.14 9.90
C LEU A 106 32.40 11.19 8.83
N GLU A 107 31.45 11.76 8.09
CA GLU A 107 31.70 12.90 7.17
C GLU A 107 32.22 14.13 7.93
N TYR A 108 31.70 14.39 9.14
CA TYR A 108 32.20 15.47 9.99
C TYR A 108 33.66 15.22 10.41
N ILE A 109 33.97 14.06 10.99
CA ILE A 109 35.33 13.73 11.46
C ILE A 109 36.33 13.82 10.31
N ASN A 110 36.00 13.25 9.14
CA ASN A 110 36.87 13.30 7.96
C ASN A 110 37.08 14.71 7.37
N SER A 111 36.20 15.68 7.66
CA SER A 111 36.26 17.03 7.09
C SER A 111 36.61 18.14 8.09
N LYS A 112 36.60 17.85 9.40
CA LYS A 112 36.87 18.78 10.51
C LYS A 112 37.86 18.28 11.55
N GLY A 113 38.18 16.98 11.56
CA GLY A 113 38.95 16.34 12.63
C GLY A 113 38.07 15.89 13.81
N PRO A 114 38.69 15.40 14.91
CA PRO A 114 37.96 14.97 16.11
C PRO A 114 37.13 16.09 16.74
N LEU A 115 36.10 15.70 17.47
CA LEU A 115 35.26 16.60 18.27
C LEU A 115 35.79 16.75 19.69
N ASP A 116 35.50 17.89 20.30
CA ASP A 116 35.78 18.10 21.72
C ASP A 116 34.97 17.12 22.59
N GLU A 117 35.56 16.68 23.71
CA GLU A 117 34.97 15.71 24.63
C GLU A 117 33.51 16.06 25.00
N LYS A 118 33.21 17.34 25.23
CA LYS A 118 31.90 17.78 25.72
C LYS A 118 30.84 17.74 24.60
N THR A 119 31.22 17.90 23.34
CA THR A 119 30.33 17.71 22.19
C THR A 119 30.18 16.23 21.85
N ALA A 120 31.29 15.47 21.84
CA ALA A 120 31.27 14.02 21.65
C ALA A 120 30.35 13.30 22.66
N LEU A 121 30.48 13.62 23.96
CA LEU A 121 29.64 13.06 25.02
C LEU A 121 28.15 13.41 24.87
N LYS A 122 27.78 14.60 24.36
CA LYS A 122 26.37 14.92 24.06
C LYS A 122 25.80 14.08 22.93
N ILE A 123 26.56 13.94 21.84
CA ILE A 123 26.19 13.12 20.67
C ILE A 123 25.99 11.66 21.11
N CYS A 124 26.91 11.12 21.92
CA CYS A 124 26.73 9.80 22.52
C CYS A 124 25.50 9.74 23.45
N LEU A 125 25.18 10.79 24.22
CA LEU A 125 23.97 10.83 25.04
C LEU A 125 22.69 10.82 24.19
N ASN A 126 22.65 11.52 23.05
CA ASN A 126 21.53 11.43 22.11
C ASN A 126 21.32 9.99 21.61
N VAL A 127 22.39 9.27 21.27
CA VAL A 127 22.33 7.87 20.82
C VAL A 127 21.94 6.92 21.97
N VAL A 128 22.44 7.14 23.19
CA VAL A 128 22.01 6.39 24.38
C VAL A 128 20.52 6.55 24.63
N ASN A 129 19.98 7.77 24.59
CA ASN A 129 18.53 8.01 24.76
C ASN A 129 17.70 7.28 23.69
N ALA A 130 18.19 7.25 22.45
CA ALA A 130 17.56 6.51 21.35
C ALA A 130 17.54 4.99 21.61
N MET A 131 18.65 4.42 22.06
CA MET A 131 18.75 2.99 22.31
C MET A 131 18.07 2.53 23.61
N GLU A 132 18.05 3.38 24.66
CA GLU A 132 17.22 3.19 25.86
C GLU A 132 15.74 3.07 25.46
N TYR A 133 15.24 3.97 24.62
CA TYR A 133 13.88 3.90 24.08
C TYR A 133 13.64 2.65 23.22
N ALA A 134 14.56 2.32 22.29
CA ALA A 134 14.41 1.20 21.36
C ALA A 134 14.40 -0.16 22.10
N TRP A 135 15.24 -0.31 23.12
CA TRP A 135 15.30 -1.52 23.94
C TRP A 135 14.12 -1.63 24.91
N ASP A 136 13.90 -0.62 25.76
CA ASP A 136 12.91 -0.69 26.84
C ASP A 136 11.45 -0.68 26.38
N LYS A 137 11.16 -0.21 25.17
CA LYS A 137 9.78 -0.10 24.64
C LYS A 137 9.48 -1.10 23.53
N HIS A 138 10.49 -1.62 22.83
CA HIS A 138 10.30 -2.48 21.65
C HIS A 138 11.25 -3.69 21.58
N THR A 139 12.24 -3.78 22.49
CA THR A 139 13.27 -4.86 22.53
C THR A 139 14.05 -4.99 21.22
N ILE A 140 14.44 -3.86 20.64
CA ILE A 140 15.18 -3.77 19.38
C ILE A 140 16.69 -3.58 19.64
N LEU A 141 17.52 -4.30 18.88
CA LEU A 141 18.97 -4.11 18.77
C LEU A 141 19.31 -3.38 17.46
N HIS A 142 20.44 -2.68 17.42
CA HIS A 142 20.93 -1.99 16.23
C HIS A 142 21.95 -2.82 15.43
N ARG A 143 22.91 -3.43 16.13
CA ARG A 143 24.00 -4.30 15.66
C ARG A 143 25.05 -3.68 14.71
N ASP A 144 24.83 -2.45 14.22
CA ASP A 144 25.80 -1.70 13.38
C ASP A 144 25.95 -0.22 13.82
N ILE A 145 26.11 0.07 15.12
CA ILE A 145 26.31 1.47 15.58
C ILE A 145 27.73 1.93 15.24
N LYS A 146 27.83 2.98 14.42
CA LYS A 146 29.07 3.61 13.97
C LYS A 146 28.82 5.07 13.58
N PRO A 147 29.85 5.96 13.49
CA PRO A 147 29.65 7.36 13.12
C PRO A 147 28.99 7.58 11.75
N ASP A 148 29.10 6.63 10.81
CA ASP A 148 28.41 6.70 9.52
C ASP A 148 26.88 6.56 9.62
N ASN A 149 26.40 5.80 10.62
CA ASN A 149 24.97 5.62 10.91
C ASN A 149 24.41 6.66 11.91
N ILE A 150 25.22 7.67 12.29
CA ILE A 150 24.83 8.75 13.20
C ILE A 150 24.89 10.06 12.40
N MET A 151 23.75 10.70 12.15
CA MET A 151 23.71 12.04 11.56
C MET A 151 23.68 13.11 12.63
N ILE A 152 24.32 14.25 12.37
CA ILE A 152 24.30 15.46 13.21
C ILE A 152 23.87 16.68 12.39
N ASP A 153 23.08 17.56 13.00
CA ASP A 153 22.71 18.87 12.45
C ASP A 153 23.70 19.98 12.89
N GLU A 154 23.46 21.23 12.46
CA GLU A 154 24.27 22.40 12.82
C GLU A 154 24.33 22.70 14.33
N LEU A 155 23.50 22.05 15.15
CA LEU A 155 23.47 22.19 16.61
C LEU A 155 24.10 20.98 17.34
N PHE A 156 24.61 20.00 16.59
CA PHE A 156 25.10 18.70 17.06
C PHE A 156 24.03 17.81 17.74
N GLU A 157 22.74 17.99 17.44
CA GLU A 157 21.69 17.07 17.91
C GLU A 157 21.68 15.79 17.06
N ALA A 158 22.13 14.68 17.63
CA ALA A 158 22.37 13.46 16.87
C ALA A 158 21.10 12.64 16.59
N LYS A 159 21.07 11.95 15.44
CA LYS A 159 19.98 11.04 15.02
C LYS A 159 20.54 9.75 14.45
N LEU A 160 20.04 8.62 14.95
CA LEU A 160 20.44 7.28 14.56
C LEU A 160 19.66 6.81 13.32
N LEU A 161 20.39 6.33 12.30
CA LEU A 161 19.89 5.74 11.05
C LEU A 161 19.66 4.22 11.18
N ASP A 162 19.00 3.60 10.19
CA ASP A 162 19.00 2.15 9.86
C ASP A 162 18.88 1.09 11.00
N LEU A 163 18.37 1.48 12.16
CA LEU A 163 18.05 0.65 13.31
C LEU A 163 17.30 -0.65 12.93
N GLY A 164 17.74 -1.78 13.47
CA GLY A 164 17.06 -3.08 13.36
C GLY A 164 17.15 -3.81 12.01
N ILE A 165 17.25 -3.10 10.87
CA ILE A 165 17.24 -3.71 9.52
C ILE A 165 18.46 -4.62 9.26
N SER A 166 19.49 -4.54 10.10
CA SER A 166 20.64 -5.44 10.13
C SER A 166 20.29 -6.89 10.47
N LYS A 167 19.10 -7.18 11.05
CA LYS A 167 18.79 -8.48 11.64
C LYS A 167 18.78 -9.64 10.63
N LYS A 168 18.24 -9.43 9.42
CA LYS A 168 18.05 -10.50 8.43
C LYS A 168 19.28 -10.85 7.60
N ILE A 169 20.18 -9.91 7.34
CA ILE A 169 21.36 -10.16 6.48
C ILE A 169 22.32 -11.17 7.13
N ASN A 170 22.28 -11.28 8.47
CA ASN A 170 23.10 -12.18 9.25
C ASN A 170 22.35 -13.44 9.73
N GLU A 171 21.17 -13.76 9.16
CA GLU A 171 20.49 -15.05 9.39
C GLU A 171 21.12 -16.19 8.56
N GLU A 172 21.90 -15.88 7.52
CA GLU A 172 22.87 -16.82 6.95
C GLU A 172 24.18 -16.77 7.75
N GLY A 173 24.57 -17.90 8.34
CA GLY A 173 25.91 -18.09 8.91
C GLY A 173 27.00 -17.87 7.85
N PRO A 174 28.24 -17.53 8.25
CA PRO A 174 29.25 -16.90 7.39
C PRO A 174 29.40 -17.57 6.02
N SER A 175 28.87 -16.89 5.00
CA SER A 175 28.73 -17.46 3.66
C SER A 175 30.10 -17.79 3.06
N GLN A 176 30.18 -18.95 2.41
CA GLN A 176 31.44 -19.45 1.82
C GLN A 176 31.94 -18.62 0.61
N THR A 177 31.25 -17.51 0.31
CA THR A 177 31.52 -16.53 -0.75
C THR A 177 32.04 -15.19 -0.24
N GLY A 178 32.53 -15.12 1.01
CA GLY A 178 33.50 -14.11 1.45
C GLY A 178 32.97 -12.71 1.78
N PHE A 179 31.66 -12.47 1.68
CA PHE A 179 31.05 -11.19 2.06
C PHE A 179 30.66 -11.18 3.53
N LEU A 180 31.57 -10.74 4.39
CA LEU A 180 31.26 -10.39 5.78
C LEU A 180 30.44 -9.10 5.81
N VAL A 181 29.19 -9.14 6.29
CA VAL A 181 28.33 -7.96 6.37
C VAL A 181 28.41 -7.31 7.76
N GLY A 182 28.81 -6.03 7.75
CA GLY A 182 29.06 -5.20 8.94
C GLY A 182 30.40 -4.47 8.81
N THR A 183 30.57 -3.33 9.47
CA THR A 183 31.86 -2.61 9.47
C THR A 183 32.72 -3.10 10.64
N PRO A 184 33.83 -3.84 10.41
CA PRO A 184 34.49 -4.61 11.47
C PRO A 184 35.07 -3.79 12.61
N HIS A 185 35.46 -2.54 12.33
CA HIS A 185 36.06 -1.56 13.24
C HIS A 185 35.18 -1.10 14.41
N TYR A 186 33.91 -1.54 14.45
CA TYR A 186 32.96 -1.27 15.54
C TYR A 186 32.33 -2.56 16.10
N MET A 187 32.64 -3.72 15.50
CA MET A 187 31.97 -4.99 15.78
C MET A 187 32.31 -5.51 17.17
N SER A 188 31.30 -5.94 17.94
CA SER A 188 31.55 -6.48 19.28
C SER A 188 32.31 -7.82 19.24
N PRO A 189 33.06 -8.18 20.30
CA PRO A 189 33.76 -9.46 20.41
C PRO A 189 32.84 -10.67 20.19
N GLU A 190 31.60 -10.60 20.68
CA GLU A 190 30.58 -11.64 20.55
C GLU A 190 29.94 -11.71 19.15
N GLN A 191 29.74 -10.57 18.48
CA GLN A 191 29.37 -10.53 17.05
C GLN A 191 30.47 -11.13 16.18
N GLY A 192 31.74 -10.79 16.47
CA GLY A 192 32.92 -11.31 15.77
C GLY A 192 33.15 -12.83 15.91
N THR A 193 32.40 -13.48 16.80
CA THR A 193 32.34 -14.94 16.98
C THR A 193 31.07 -15.59 16.44
N ALA A 194 30.08 -14.83 15.97
CA ALA A 194 28.72 -15.30 15.67
C ALA A 194 28.08 -16.04 16.88
N SER A 195 28.09 -15.40 18.05
CA SER A 195 27.32 -15.86 19.22
C SER A 195 25.82 -15.76 18.96
N ASP A 196 25.03 -16.78 19.35
CA ASP A 196 23.57 -16.68 19.36
C ASP A 196 23.09 -15.75 20.50
N ASP A 197 23.77 -15.77 21.64
CA ASP A 197 23.55 -14.87 22.77
C ASP A 197 24.20 -13.49 22.49
N ILE A 198 23.43 -12.60 21.85
CA ILE A 198 23.78 -11.19 21.61
C ILE A 198 22.65 -10.29 22.12
N ASP A 199 22.94 -9.48 23.14
CA ASP A 199 22.03 -8.48 23.73
C ASP A 199 22.46 -7.03 23.42
N PHE A 200 21.82 -6.06 24.10
CA PHE A 200 22.05 -4.63 23.96
C PHE A 200 23.47 -4.18 24.34
N ARG A 201 24.24 -4.98 25.08
CA ARG A 201 25.63 -4.65 25.44
C ARG A 201 26.57 -4.70 24.24
N SER A 202 26.19 -5.43 23.18
CA SER A 202 26.88 -5.40 21.87
C SER A 202 26.78 -4.03 21.21
N ASP A 203 25.63 -3.36 21.34
CA ASP A 203 25.43 -2.00 20.84
C ASP A 203 26.16 -0.96 21.72
N ILE A 204 26.24 -1.18 23.04
CA ILE A 204 27.06 -0.35 23.94
C ILE A 204 28.55 -0.40 23.54
N TYR A 205 29.07 -1.58 23.19
CA TYR A 205 30.44 -1.72 22.69
C TYR A 205 30.67 -0.97 21.37
N SER A 206 29.72 -1.09 20.45
CA SER A 206 29.74 -0.42 19.14
C SER A 206 29.73 1.11 19.28
N LEU A 207 28.93 1.63 20.21
CA LEU A 207 28.94 3.05 20.59
C LEU A 207 30.22 3.47 21.32
N GLY A 208 30.86 2.57 22.09
CA GLY A 208 32.17 2.81 22.71
C GLY A 208 33.29 2.98 21.67
N CYS A 209 33.30 2.12 20.64
CA CYS A 209 34.21 2.24 19.49
C CYS A 209 33.96 3.55 18.72
N SER A 210 32.69 3.92 18.56
CA SER A 210 32.29 5.19 17.95
C SER A 210 32.80 6.38 18.77
N LEU A 211 32.62 6.38 20.11
CA LEU A 211 33.09 7.46 20.99
C LEU A 211 34.61 7.62 20.92
N TYR A 212 35.38 6.52 20.88
CA TYR A 212 36.83 6.58 20.67
C TYR A 212 37.18 7.32 19.38
N GLU A 213 36.59 6.94 18.24
CA GLU A 213 36.87 7.58 16.94
C GLU A 213 36.44 9.06 16.91
N ILE A 214 35.31 9.40 17.54
CA ILE A 214 34.81 10.78 17.62
C ILE A 214 35.80 11.70 18.35
N VAL A 215 36.48 11.22 19.40
CA VAL A 215 37.43 12.04 20.18
C VAL A 215 38.89 11.92 19.71
N ALA A 216 39.28 10.80 19.11
CA ALA A 216 40.66 10.54 18.66
C ALA A 216 40.89 10.85 17.16
N GLY A 217 39.81 10.92 16.36
CA GLY A 217 39.87 11.07 14.90
C GLY A 217 40.27 9.80 14.15
N VAL A 218 40.48 8.69 14.86
CA VAL A 218 40.86 7.37 14.32
C VAL A 218 40.15 6.25 15.08
N VAL A 219 39.79 5.18 14.39
CA VAL A 219 39.23 3.95 14.99
C VAL A 219 40.19 3.30 15.99
N PRO A 220 39.69 2.67 17.08
CA PRO A 220 40.55 2.12 18.15
C PRO A 220 41.42 0.94 17.72
N TYR A 221 41.05 0.27 16.62
CA TYR A 221 41.79 -0.84 16.06
C TYR A 221 41.74 -0.72 14.54
N ASN A 222 42.88 -0.55 13.87
CA ASN A 222 42.92 -0.50 12.42
C ASN A 222 43.89 -1.53 11.83
N ASP A 223 43.41 -2.21 10.80
CA ASP A 223 44.12 -3.29 10.12
C ASP A 223 43.62 -3.41 8.68
N GLU A 224 44.48 -3.87 7.77
CA GLU A 224 44.12 -4.03 6.35
C GLU A 224 43.16 -5.20 6.13
N SER A 225 43.11 -6.16 7.06
CA SER A 225 42.09 -7.22 7.05
C SER A 225 41.07 -7.03 8.14
N TYR A 226 39.81 -6.99 7.71
CA TYR A 226 38.62 -7.18 8.52
C TYR A 226 38.70 -8.33 9.53
N MET A 227 39.37 -9.43 9.18
CA MET A 227 39.54 -10.56 10.10
C MET A 227 40.58 -10.27 11.20
N GLU A 228 41.55 -9.39 10.95
CA GLU A 228 42.53 -8.91 11.93
C GLU A 228 42.09 -7.65 12.71
N VAL A 229 41.06 -6.95 12.24
CA VAL A 229 40.32 -5.99 13.06
C VAL A 229 39.51 -6.74 14.15
N ILE A 230 38.80 -7.81 13.79
CA ILE A 230 37.97 -8.59 14.73
C ILE A 230 38.81 -9.28 15.85
N THR A 231 39.98 -9.84 15.49
CA THR A 231 41.23 -9.22 15.97
C THR A 231 41.32 -8.59 17.33
N LEU A 232 41.81 -7.36 17.25
CA LEU A 232 42.18 -6.51 18.36
C LEU A 232 40.92 -6.13 19.19
N HIS A 233 39.74 -6.13 18.56
CA HIS A 233 38.46 -6.13 19.29
C HIS A 233 38.34 -7.27 20.31
N ARG A 234 38.70 -8.53 19.97
CA ARG A 234 38.65 -9.67 20.91
C ARG A 234 39.91 -9.83 21.80
N THR A 235 41.11 -9.52 21.29
CA THR A 235 42.41 -9.68 21.98
C THR A 235 42.89 -8.43 22.71
N GLU A 236 43.39 -7.46 21.94
CA GLU A 236 44.31 -6.44 22.42
C GLU A 236 43.73 -5.49 23.47
N PRO A 237 44.55 -4.90 24.35
CA PRO A 237 44.09 -3.81 25.20
C PRO A 237 43.51 -2.66 24.36
N ILE A 238 42.46 -2.02 24.86
CA ILE A 238 41.87 -0.82 24.25
C ILE A 238 42.92 0.30 24.35
N PRO A 239 43.40 0.88 23.24
CA PRO A 239 44.40 1.95 23.29
C PRO A 239 43.91 3.15 24.10
N ASP A 240 44.83 3.94 24.65
CA ASP A 240 44.47 5.20 25.30
C ASP A 240 44.27 6.28 24.21
N PRO A 241 43.08 6.90 24.08
CA PRO A 241 42.85 7.93 23.06
C PRO A 241 43.74 9.18 23.27
N ARG A 242 44.36 9.34 24.45
CA ARG A 242 45.36 10.39 24.70
C ARG A 242 46.67 10.20 23.92
N GLN A 243 46.87 9.06 23.25
CA GLN A 243 47.91 8.89 22.23
C GLN A 243 47.64 9.74 20.97
N HIS A 244 46.43 10.29 20.83
CA HIS A 244 46.02 11.13 19.71
C HIS A 244 45.53 12.53 20.15
N VAL A 245 44.88 12.64 21.32
CA VAL A 245 44.42 13.93 21.89
C VAL A 245 44.72 14.00 23.40
N GLU A 246 45.77 14.73 23.78
CA GLU A 246 46.30 14.75 25.15
C GLU A 246 45.31 15.27 26.22
N ASP A 247 44.46 16.25 25.85
CA ASP A 247 43.56 16.98 26.77
C ASP A 247 42.28 16.21 27.21
N LEU A 248 42.14 14.91 26.87
CA LEU A 248 40.96 14.11 27.24
C LEU A 248 40.91 13.77 28.73
N SER A 249 39.74 13.94 29.36
CA SER A 249 39.57 13.68 30.78
C SER A 249 39.65 12.19 31.12
N ASP A 250 40.19 11.87 32.30
CA ASP A 250 40.16 10.51 32.86
C ASP A 250 38.73 9.93 32.91
N GLY A 251 37.70 10.78 33.00
CA GLY A 251 36.31 10.37 32.98
C GLY A 251 35.86 9.84 31.61
N CYS A 252 36.26 10.52 30.53
CA CYS A 252 36.00 10.06 29.16
C CYS A 252 36.80 8.79 28.82
N VAL A 253 38.08 8.75 29.20
CA VAL A 253 38.93 7.56 28.99
C VAL A 253 38.38 6.34 29.75
N GLU A 254 37.99 6.50 31.02
CA GLU A 254 37.35 5.44 31.81
C GLU A 254 36.02 4.99 31.18
N LEU A 255 35.20 5.91 30.66
CA LEU A 255 33.93 5.56 30.00
C LEU A 255 34.15 4.69 28.77
N ILE A 256 35.08 5.06 27.88
CA ILE A 256 35.42 4.28 26.68
C ILE A 256 35.92 2.89 27.08
N GLN A 257 36.78 2.80 28.10
CA GLN A 257 37.32 1.54 28.62
C GLN A 257 36.23 0.61 29.20
N ILE A 258 35.17 1.17 29.81
CA ILE A 258 34.01 0.39 30.29
C ILE A 258 33.10 -0.03 29.13
N MET A 259 32.75 0.90 28.24
CA MET A 259 31.85 0.62 27.11
C MET A 259 32.44 -0.44 26.16
N MET A 260 33.74 -0.38 25.91
CA MET A 260 34.48 -1.35 25.08
C MET A 260 34.97 -2.59 25.86
N GLY A 261 34.39 -2.88 27.04
CA GLY A 261 34.71 -4.06 27.84
C GLY A 261 34.71 -5.36 27.00
N LYS A 262 35.76 -6.17 27.13
CA LYS A 262 35.97 -7.34 26.26
C LYS A 262 34.87 -8.40 26.40
N LYS A 263 34.27 -8.52 27.58
CA LYS A 263 33.01 -9.23 27.76
C LYS A 263 31.79 -8.30 27.82
N PRO A 264 30.59 -8.80 27.50
CA PRO A 264 29.34 -8.12 27.83
C PRO A 264 29.21 -7.75 29.31
N GLU A 265 29.58 -8.63 30.27
CA GLU A 265 29.45 -8.33 31.70
C GLU A 265 30.51 -7.36 32.28
N ASP A 266 31.52 -6.95 31.49
CA ASP A 266 32.45 -5.88 31.86
C ASP A 266 31.88 -4.47 31.54
N ARG A 267 30.80 -4.41 30.77
CA ARG A 267 30.16 -3.17 30.27
C ARG A 267 29.00 -2.75 31.18
N HIS A 268 28.41 -1.60 30.89
CA HIS A 268 27.19 -1.11 31.55
C HIS A 268 26.05 -2.13 31.52
N ASP A 269 25.32 -2.24 32.62
CA ASP A 269 24.20 -3.17 32.78
C ASP A 269 22.91 -2.73 32.07
N SER A 270 22.88 -1.50 31.58
CA SER A 270 21.71 -0.82 31.03
C SER A 270 22.14 0.43 30.25
N TRP A 271 21.35 0.84 29.26
CA TRP A 271 21.53 2.15 28.60
C TRP A 271 21.42 3.31 29.59
N HIS A 272 20.57 3.16 30.61
CA HIS A 272 20.40 4.11 31.69
C HIS A 272 21.72 4.39 32.44
N ALA A 273 22.50 3.35 32.73
CA ALA A 273 23.80 3.48 33.38
C ALA A 273 24.82 4.23 32.49
N VAL A 274 24.90 3.91 31.18
CA VAL A 274 25.74 4.64 30.21
C VAL A 274 25.37 6.14 30.22
N GLY A 275 24.09 6.45 30.11
CA GLY A 275 23.59 7.82 30.06
C GLY A 275 23.84 8.60 31.35
N ASN A 276 23.86 7.93 32.51
CA ASN A 276 24.18 8.55 33.78
C ASN A 276 25.68 8.78 33.98
N ASP A 277 26.55 7.89 33.47
CA ASP A 277 28.00 8.12 33.48
C ASP A 277 28.41 9.26 32.56
N ILE A 278 27.83 9.34 31.35
CA ILE A 278 28.00 10.49 30.46
C ILE A 278 27.60 11.81 31.16
N LYS A 279 26.44 11.83 31.84
CA LYS A 279 25.99 13.00 32.63
C LYS A 279 26.94 13.32 33.80
N ARG A 280 27.66 12.35 34.37
CA ARG A 280 28.66 12.60 35.42
C ARG A 280 29.91 13.27 34.87
N ILE A 281 30.43 12.78 33.74
CA ILE A 281 31.64 13.31 33.10
C ILE A 281 31.40 14.74 32.59
N LEU A 282 30.24 15.00 31.98
CA LEU A 282 29.78 16.34 31.60
C LEU A 282 29.65 17.33 32.79
N ASN A 283 29.66 16.83 34.03
CA ASN A 283 29.68 17.59 35.28
C ASN A 283 31.03 17.48 36.04
N GLY A 284 32.11 17.08 35.37
CA GLY A 284 33.46 16.99 35.94
C GLY A 284 33.66 15.86 36.96
N LYS A 285 32.88 14.78 36.86
CA LYS A 285 32.94 13.63 37.79
C LYS A 285 33.25 12.34 37.03
N MET A 286 34.10 11.50 37.60
CA MET A 286 34.33 10.13 37.11
C MET A 286 33.01 9.34 36.98
N PRO A 287 32.93 8.35 36.08
CA PRO A 287 31.89 7.32 36.07
C PRO A 287 31.54 6.75 37.45
N ALA A 288 30.30 6.30 37.61
CA ALA A 288 29.84 5.48 38.72
C ALA A 288 30.15 3.99 38.46
N SER A 289 30.05 3.56 37.21
CA SER A 289 30.56 2.27 36.75
C SER A 289 32.09 2.25 36.84
N SER A 290 32.70 1.08 37.04
CA SER A 290 34.15 0.93 37.23
C SER A 290 34.75 -0.04 36.23
N SER A 291 35.81 0.36 35.51
CA SER A 291 36.57 -0.57 34.67
C SER A 291 37.18 -1.71 35.51
N PRO A 292 37.20 -2.98 35.02
CA PRO A 292 37.79 -4.11 35.74
C PRO A 292 39.21 -3.86 36.25
N GLY A 293 40.03 -3.10 35.52
CA GLY A 293 41.43 -2.81 35.89
C GLY A 293 41.59 -2.12 37.26
N LYS A 294 40.64 -1.28 37.68
CA LYS A 294 40.70 -0.56 38.96
C LYS A 294 40.31 -1.42 40.18
N LYS A 295 39.75 -2.62 39.99
CA LYS A 295 39.52 -3.58 41.09
C LYS A 295 40.81 -4.30 41.52
N ILE A 296 41.75 -4.53 40.60
CA ILE A 296 42.99 -5.28 40.88
C ILE A 296 44.00 -4.42 41.66
N LEU A 297 44.17 -3.14 41.28
CA LEU A 297 45.18 -2.26 41.89
C LEU A 297 44.92 -1.91 43.37
N LYS A 298 43.69 -2.09 43.89
CA LYS A 298 43.41 -1.97 45.33
C LYS A 298 43.62 -3.26 46.14
N ALA A 299 43.85 -4.40 45.48
CA ALA A 299 44.17 -5.67 46.14
C ALA A 299 45.69 -5.92 46.24
N ALA A 300 46.48 -5.35 45.32
CA ALA A 300 47.91 -5.64 45.18
C ALA A 300 48.84 -4.99 46.22
N SER A 301 48.33 -4.14 47.13
CA SER A 301 49.16 -3.42 48.11
C SER A 301 49.46 -4.19 49.41
N ASN A 302 49.04 -5.46 49.53
CA ASN A 302 49.18 -6.26 50.76
C ASN A 302 49.54 -7.74 50.47
N SER A 303 50.82 -8.03 50.21
CA SER A 303 51.58 -9.18 50.75
C SER A 303 52.98 -9.31 50.12
N ASN A 304 53.91 -9.97 50.81
CA ASN A 304 55.33 -9.98 50.49
C ASN A 304 55.85 -11.34 49.96
N ALA A 305 56.82 -11.25 49.03
CA ALA A 305 57.84 -12.26 48.70
C ALA A 305 57.36 -13.62 48.11
N ARG A 306 58.08 -14.26 47.17
CA ARG A 306 59.53 -14.23 46.89
C ARG A 306 59.87 -14.29 45.38
N ASN A 307 61.05 -13.77 45.07
CA ASN A 307 61.85 -14.04 43.85
C ASN A 307 62.62 -15.38 43.99
N PRO A 308 63.35 -15.89 42.97
CA PRO A 308 63.42 -15.50 41.55
C PRO A 308 63.28 -16.72 40.58
N VAL A 309 63.47 -16.51 39.27
CA VAL A 309 64.53 -17.16 38.45
C VAL A 309 64.63 -16.49 37.07
N HIS A 310 65.79 -16.62 36.42
CA HIS A 310 66.26 -15.84 35.28
C HIS A 310 65.91 -16.49 33.91
N VAL A 311 65.73 -15.68 32.86
CA VAL A 311 65.71 -16.13 31.45
C VAL A 311 66.75 -15.29 30.67
N PRO A 312 67.73 -15.90 29.98
CA PRO A 312 68.85 -15.15 29.40
C PRO A 312 68.69 -14.78 27.91
N THR A 313 69.27 -13.61 27.57
CA THR A 313 69.98 -13.26 26.31
C THR A 313 69.35 -13.44 24.91
N LYS A 314 69.07 -12.27 24.29
CA LYS A 314 69.26 -11.89 22.86
C LYS A 314 70.70 -12.17 22.32
N PRO A 315 71.04 -11.92 21.02
CA PRO A 315 70.29 -11.92 19.73
C PRO A 315 70.99 -12.86 18.68
N PRO A 316 70.75 -12.81 17.33
CA PRO A 316 70.99 -11.70 16.36
C PRO A 316 69.68 -11.29 15.62
N ALA A 317 69.48 -10.16 14.92
CA ALA A 317 70.32 -9.11 14.29
C ALA A 317 70.50 -9.23 12.75
N SER A 318 69.84 -8.32 12.01
CA SER A 318 70.05 -7.93 10.60
C SER A 318 69.75 -8.94 9.47
N SER A 319 69.41 -8.54 8.23
CA SER A 319 68.69 -7.33 7.78
C SER A 319 68.27 -7.47 6.30
N ARG A 320 67.09 -6.94 5.94
CA ARG A 320 66.84 -6.39 4.59
C ARG A 320 65.81 -5.26 4.70
N ARG A 321 66.18 -4.05 4.29
CA ARG A 321 65.19 -3.00 3.99
C ARG A 321 64.61 -3.28 2.61
N LEU A 322 63.31 -3.04 2.47
CA LEU A 322 62.60 -3.05 1.20
C LEU A 322 61.94 -1.67 1.00
N SER A 323 61.63 -1.31 -0.24
CA SER A 323 61.32 0.06 -0.65
C SER A 323 59.88 0.48 -0.34
N PRO A 324 59.55 1.81 -0.37
CA PRO A 324 58.20 2.32 -0.10
C PRO A 324 57.07 1.80 -1.02
N GLU A 325 57.40 1.03 -2.06
CA GLU A 325 56.44 0.43 -3.00
C GLU A 325 55.82 -0.88 -2.48
N GLU A 326 56.40 -1.50 -1.43
CA GLU A 326 55.87 -2.76 -0.86
C GLU A 326 54.76 -2.56 0.18
N ILE A 327 54.36 -1.31 0.47
CA ILE A 327 53.34 -0.94 1.46
C ILE A 327 51.92 -1.06 0.86
N GLN A 328 51.61 -2.19 0.22
CA GLN A 328 50.28 -2.50 -0.38
C GLN A 328 49.88 -3.99 -0.25
N ALA A 329 50.18 -4.64 0.88
CA ALA A 329 49.70 -5.99 1.22
C ALA A 329 50.09 -6.41 2.66
N VAL A 330 49.45 -7.41 3.30
CA VAL A 330 48.01 -7.58 3.60
C VAL A 330 47.98 -8.05 5.06
N LYS A 331 47.68 -7.15 5.99
CA LYS A 331 47.78 -7.36 7.45
C LYS A 331 46.72 -8.36 7.99
N LEU A 332 47.09 -9.31 8.89
CA LEU A 332 46.44 -10.64 9.20
C LEU A 332 47.03 -11.27 10.53
N LYS A 333 46.42 -12.12 11.41
CA LYS A 333 45.05 -12.72 11.60
C LYS A 333 44.80 -13.60 12.90
N LYS A 334 44.00 -13.13 13.90
CA LYS A 334 43.08 -13.87 14.88
C LYS A 334 43.66 -14.71 16.08
N LEU A 335 43.02 -14.91 17.29
CA LEU A 335 41.86 -14.30 18.05
C LEU A 335 41.54 -14.98 19.45
N THR A 336 41.42 -14.27 20.61
CA THR A 336 40.99 -14.70 22.03
C THR A 336 40.85 -13.44 22.94
N ILE A 337 40.06 -13.16 24.01
CA ILE A 337 39.13 -13.82 25.00
C ILE A 337 39.80 -14.59 26.19
N THR A 338 39.43 -14.50 27.51
CA THR A 338 38.37 -13.76 28.27
C THR A 338 38.58 -13.68 29.84
N VAL A 339 37.72 -12.98 30.62
CA VAL A 339 37.74 -12.75 32.13
C VAL A 339 37.37 -13.97 33.02
N SER A 340 37.98 -14.09 34.22
CA SER A 340 37.51 -14.93 35.35
C SER A 340 37.99 -14.45 36.76
N ALA A 341 37.23 -13.57 37.43
CA ALA A 341 37.43 -13.15 38.84
C ALA A 341 36.17 -12.42 39.42
N ILE A 342 34.99 -13.02 39.63
CA ILE A 342 34.56 -14.23 40.37
C ILE A 342 34.43 -14.04 41.92
N PHE A 343 33.31 -14.54 42.44
CA PHE A 343 32.94 -14.84 43.84
C PHE A 343 32.84 -13.71 44.88
N ILE A 344 33.87 -12.91 45.14
CA ILE A 344 34.06 -12.29 46.48
C ILE A 344 32.92 -11.36 46.93
N GLY A 345 32.19 -10.73 45.99
CA GLY A 345 31.08 -9.82 46.33
C GLY A 345 29.77 -10.47 46.81
N VAL A 346 29.55 -11.77 46.59
CA VAL A 346 28.22 -12.41 46.77
C VAL A 346 27.80 -12.55 48.23
N VAL A 347 28.76 -12.70 49.16
CA VAL A 347 28.49 -13.10 50.55
C VAL A 347 28.07 -11.92 51.45
N LEU A 348 28.48 -10.69 51.14
CA LEU A 348 28.46 -9.58 52.11
C LEU A 348 27.11 -8.88 52.31
N LEU A 349 26.21 -8.90 51.32
CA LEU A 349 24.92 -8.19 51.41
C LEU A 349 23.71 -9.08 51.69
N PHE A 350 23.89 -10.40 51.78
CA PHE A 350 22.81 -11.34 52.14
C PHE A 350 22.48 -11.34 53.65
N ILE A 351 23.34 -10.76 54.48
CA ILE A 351 23.29 -10.89 55.95
C ILE A 351 22.69 -9.65 56.65
N LEU A 352 22.79 -8.46 56.05
CA LEU A 352 22.81 -7.21 56.82
C LEU A 352 21.48 -6.41 56.85
N GLY A 353 20.31 -7.06 56.73
CA GLY A 353 19.06 -6.28 56.72
C GLY A 353 17.71 -6.98 56.53
N ASN A 354 17.49 -8.18 57.07
CA ASN A 354 16.11 -8.65 57.26
C ASN A 354 15.46 -7.92 58.44
N LEU A 355 14.97 -6.68 58.24
CA LEU A 355 14.12 -6.02 59.24
C LEU A 355 13.09 -5.04 58.64
N VAL A 356 11.83 -5.47 58.68
CA VAL A 356 10.59 -4.68 58.90
C VAL A 356 10.28 -3.48 57.98
N SER A 357 9.45 -3.81 57.00
CA SER A 357 8.34 -3.06 56.41
C SER A 357 7.68 -1.91 57.22
N GLY A 358 7.26 -0.86 56.49
CA GLY A 358 6.20 0.09 56.92
C GLY A 358 6.71 1.47 57.40
N SER A 359 5.97 2.58 57.27
CA SER A 359 4.66 2.79 56.64
C SER A 359 4.48 4.26 56.16
N LYS A 360 3.30 4.62 55.65
CA LYS A 360 2.88 6.01 55.31
C LYS A 360 2.69 6.86 56.60
N GLU A 361 2.42 8.19 56.61
CA GLU A 361 1.60 9.01 55.71
C GLU A 361 1.73 10.55 55.97
N LYS A 362 1.33 11.39 54.98
CA LYS A 362 0.72 12.76 55.04
C LYS A 362 1.41 14.00 55.67
N ALA A 363 1.12 15.15 55.03
CA ALA A 363 0.72 16.52 55.49
C ALA A 363 1.33 17.16 56.77
N ASP A 364 1.43 18.49 56.92
CA ASP A 364 0.87 19.63 56.14
C ASP A 364 1.82 20.87 56.18
N SER A 365 1.36 22.04 55.72
CA SER A 365 1.79 23.43 56.04
C SER A 365 3.16 23.64 56.76
N ASP A 366 4.08 24.48 56.28
CA ASP A 366 3.88 25.94 56.34
C ASP A 366 4.88 26.83 55.55
N THR A 367 4.46 28.08 55.35
CA THR A 367 5.18 29.33 54.99
C THR A 367 6.72 29.33 54.97
N ILE A 368 7.32 29.48 53.77
CA ILE A 368 8.75 29.86 53.61
C ILE A 368 8.88 31.38 53.45
N ILE A 369 9.62 32.01 54.36
CA ILE A 369 9.93 33.44 54.36
C ILE A 369 10.93 33.78 53.25
N ILE A 370 10.64 34.80 52.43
CA ILE A 370 11.59 35.36 51.46
C ILE A 370 12.68 36.12 52.22
N LYS A 371 13.84 35.49 52.44
CA LYS A 371 15.07 36.23 52.78
C LYS A 371 15.73 36.74 51.50
N THR A 372 15.83 38.05 51.37
CA THR A 372 16.64 38.73 50.36
C THR A 372 18.11 38.37 50.56
N PRO A 373 18.83 37.87 49.54
CA PRO A 373 20.29 37.79 49.59
C PRO A 373 20.89 39.21 49.63
N GLU A 374 21.91 39.41 50.45
CA GLU A 374 22.62 40.69 50.55
C GLU A 374 23.44 40.98 49.28
N LEU A 375 23.89 42.24 49.14
CA LEU A 375 24.81 42.61 48.05
C LEU A 375 26.20 42.03 48.36
N GLU A 376 26.51 40.85 47.81
CA GLU A 376 27.89 40.37 47.79
C GLU A 376 28.82 41.37 47.10
N SER A 377 30.01 41.56 47.69
CA SER A 377 30.89 42.68 47.40
C SER A 377 31.55 42.60 46.01
N LEU A 378 31.70 43.77 45.38
CA LEU A 378 32.37 43.93 44.08
C LEU A 378 33.78 43.29 44.04
N PRO A 379 34.12 42.47 43.03
CA PRO A 379 35.48 41.99 42.83
C PRO A 379 36.41 43.16 42.45
N LYS A 380 37.55 43.28 43.16
CA LYS A 380 38.56 44.32 42.89
C LYS A 380 39.22 44.08 41.53
N ASN A 381 39.04 45.02 40.59
CA ASN A 381 39.63 44.93 39.25
C ASN A 381 41.07 45.48 39.20
N ARG A 382 41.82 45.10 38.16
CA ARG A 382 43.20 45.51 37.89
C ARG A 382 43.30 47.01 37.51
N ASN A 383 44.40 47.64 37.93
CA ASN A 383 44.95 48.96 37.53
C ASN A 383 44.00 50.05 37.00
N PRO A 384 43.67 51.08 37.80
CA PRO A 384 42.92 52.25 37.34
C PRO A 384 43.84 53.30 36.66
N GLN A 385 43.96 53.27 35.33
CA GLN A 385 44.34 54.48 34.59
C GLN A 385 43.17 55.48 34.58
N LYS A 386 43.46 56.78 34.52
CA LYS A 386 42.46 57.85 34.72
C LYS A 386 41.48 57.94 33.54
N LEU A 387 40.27 57.39 33.67
CA LEU A 387 39.17 57.65 32.73
C LEU A 387 38.89 59.16 32.62
N SER A 388 38.70 59.64 31.39
CA SER A 388 38.31 61.02 31.10
C SER A 388 36.90 61.36 31.60
N LYS A 389 36.57 62.66 31.67
CA LYS A 389 35.23 63.12 32.09
C LYS A 389 34.12 62.53 31.22
N ALA A 390 34.29 62.56 29.89
CA ALA A 390 33.33 62.03 28.94
C ALA A 390 33.13 60.50 29.07
N GLN A 391 34.21 59.74 29.31
CA GLN A 391 34.11 58.30 29.55
C GLN A 391 33.34 57.98 30.85
N LYS A 392 33.50 58.80 31.91
CA LYS A 392 32.72 58.66 33.16
C LYS A 392 31.25 58.97 32.95
N GLU A 393 30.93 60.04 32.22
CA GLU A 393 29.55 60.42 31.87
C GLU A 393 28.85 59.34 31.00
N GLN A 394 29.58 58.74 30.03
CA GLN A 394 29.09 57.59 29.27
C GLN A 394 28.87 56.34 30.15
N LEU A 395 29.81 56.03 31.04
CA LEU A 395 29.71 54.86 31.93
C LEU A 395 28.51 54.96 32.88
N GLU A 396 28.27 56.14 33.46
CA GLU A 396 27.08 56.42 34.28
C GLU A 396 25.78 56.33 33.44
N LYS A 397 25.79 56.79 32.18
CA LYS A 397 24.65 56.62 31.26
C LYS A 397 24.32 55.14 31.02
N PHE A 398 25.32 54.27 30.81
CA PHE A 398 25.10 52.83 30.64
C PHE A 398 24.63 52.14 31.93
N LYS A 399 25.14 52.56 33.09
CA LYS A 399 24.65 52.15 34.41
C LYS A 399 23.16 52.46 34.58
N GLN A 400 22.72 53.68 34.25
CA GLN A 400 21.31 54.07 34.33
C GLN A 400 20.43 53.27 33.34
N MET A 401 20.91 53.01 32.11
CA MET A 401 20.21 52.13 31.16
C MET A 401 20.05 50.70 31.71
N TYR A 402 21.10 50.14 32.32
CA TYR A 402 21.06 48.79 32.90
C TYR A 402 20.16 48.69 34.14
N ILE A 403 20.17 49.72 35.01
CA ILE A 403 19.22 49.84 36.13
C ILE A 403 17.78 49.92 35.61
N ALA A 404 17.52 50.69 34.54
CA ALA A 404 16.19 50.77 33.93
C ALA A 404 15.74 49.45 33.29
N ALA A 405 16.65 48.68 32.68
CA ALA A 405 16.36 47.33 32.18
C ALA A 405 16.03 46.35 33.33
N LYS A 406 16.82 46.35 34.41
CA LYS A 406 16.56 45.55 35.61
C LYS A 406 15.24 45.91 36.31
N LYS A 407 14.91 47.21 36.38
CA LYS A 407 13.62 47.68 36.90
C LYS A 407 12.47 47.17 36.02
N TYR A 408 12.57 47.34 34.70
CA TYR A 408 11.54 46.88 33.76
C TYR A 408 11.33 45.36 33.81
N GLU A 409 12.42 44.58 33.91
CA GLU A 409 12.38 43.12 34.11
C GLU A 409 11.57 42.75 35.37
N LYS A 410 11.86 43.40 36.51
CA LYS A 410 11.15 43.14 37.79
C LYS A 410 9.67 43.52 37.74
N GLU A 411 9.33 44.60 37.03
CA GLU A 411 7.95 45.11 36.90
C GLU A 411 7.12 44.35 35.86
N ASN A 412 7.75 43.73 34.86
CA ASN A 412 7.08 43.11 33.71
C ASN A 412 7.60 41.68 33.43
N PRO A 413 7.66 40.76 34.42
CA PRO A 413 8.45 39.52 34.34
C PRO A 413 8.06 38.55 33.22
N ASN A 414 6.88 38.72 32.60
CA ASN A 414 6.43 37.91 31.45
C ASN A 414 6.60 38.60 30.09
N ASN A 415 7.00 39.88 30.02
CA ASN A 415 7.21 40.61 28.77
C ASN A 415 8.62 40.40 28.21
N TYR A 416 8.95 39.13 27.93
CA TYR A 416 10.30 38.73 27.52
C TYR A 416 10.79 39.42 26.24
N SER A 417 9.90 39.76 25.31
CA SER A 417 10.24 40.47 24.06
C SER A 417 10.82 41.86 24.33
N GLU A 418 10.16 42.65 25.18
CA GLU A 418 10.62 44.01 25.52
C GLU A 418 11.84 43.99 26.46
N ILE A 419 11.90 43.04 27.40
CA ILE A 419 13.08 42.85 28.26
C ILE A 419 14.30 42.46 27.41
N LYS A 420 14.14 41.57 26.42
CA LYS A 420 15.19 41.19 25.46
C LYS A 420 15.76 42.42 24.76
N VAL A 421 14.91 43.24 24.13
CA VAL A 421 15.31 44.44 23.37
C VAL A 421 16.06 45.43 24.26
N ARG A 422 15.67 45.59 25.53
CA ARG A 422 16.34 46.48 26.49
C ARG A 422 17.77 46.03 26.80
N TYR A 423 18.00 44.74 27.07
CA TYR A 423 19.36 44.23 27.27
C TYR A 423 20.19 44.22 25.96
N GLU A 424 19.58 43.87 24.83
CA GLU A 424 20.21 43.91 23.48
C GLU A 424 20.70 45.33 23.12
N THR A 425 19.93 46.35 23.50
CA THR A 425 20.29 47.78 23.35
C THR A 425 21.46 48.20 24.23
N ILE A 426 21.69 47.54 25.38
CA ILE A 426 22.85 47.78 26.24
C ILE A 426 24.06 47.03 25.70
N VAL A 427 23.92 45.74 25.34
CA VAL A 427 24.99 44.91 24.78
C VAL A 427 25.60 45.54 23.53
N SER A 428 24.77 46.14 22.66
CA SER A 428 25.22 46.81 21.43
C SER A 428 25.83 48.20 21.63
N LYS A 429 25.51 48.92 22.73
CA LYS A 429 25.93 50.32 22.91
C LYS A 429 27.00 50.53 23.98
N ALA A 430 27.10 49.64 24.97
CA ALA A 430 27.97 49.79 26.14
C ALA A 430 29.32 49.06 25.99
N VAL A 431 29.88 49.02 24.77
CA VAL A 431 31.06 48.22 24.41
C VAL A 431 32.26 48.48 25.32
N ASP A 432 32.97 47.41 25.68
CA ASP A 432 34.12 47.38 26.60
C ASP A 432 33.84 47.92 28.02
N THR A 433 32.57 47.99 28.43
CA THR A 433 32.18 48.33 29.81
C THR A 433 31.67 47.12 30.60
N ILE A 434 31.77 47.21 31.94
CA ILE A 434 31.17 46.26 32.88
C ILE A 434 29.67 46.03 32.65
N TYR A 435 28.95 47.03 32.13
CA TYR A 435 27.51 46.95 31.86
C TYR A 435 27.19 46.18 30.58
N GLN A 436 28.09 46.11 29.60
CA GLN A 436 27.95 45.16 28.49
C GLN A 436 28.12 43.73 29.00
N GLU A 437 29.12 43.43 29.83
CA GLU A 437 29.31 42.06 30.35
C GLU A 437 28.18 41.59 31.26
N GLN A 438 27.61 42.49 32.07
CA GLN A 438 26.40 42.20 32.84
C GLN A 438 25.18 42.00 31.91
N ALA A 439 24.95 42.92 30.96
CA ALA A 439 23.84 42.80 30.01
C ALA A 439 23.95 41.59 29.08
N LYS A 440 25.15 41.12 28.71
CA LYS A 440 25.36 39.88 27.92
C LYS A 440 24.81 38.66 28.66
N LYS A 441 25.10 38.54 29.96
CA LYS A 441 24.62 37.43 30.82
C LYS A 441 23.11 37.45 30.98
N ASP A 442 22.53 38.63 31.25
CA ASP A 442 21.07 38.77 31.37
C ASP A 442 20.33 38.60 30.04
N PHE A 443 20.88 39.12 28.94
CA PHE A 443 20.34 38.90 27.59
C PHE A 443 20.30 37.42 27.24
N ALA A 444 21.36 36.65 27.54
CA ALA A 444 21.39 35.21 27.32
C ALA A 444 20.30 34.48 28.13
N ARG A 445 20.15 34.81 29.42
CA ARG A 445 19.10 34.25 30.29
C ARG A 445 17.68 34.58 29.80
N ILE A 446 17.41 35.84 29.50
CA ILE A 446 16.11 36.30 29.01
C ILE A 446 15.79 35.69 27.63
N ARG A 447 16.78 35.55 26.75
CA ARG A 447 16.63 34.88 25.44
C ARG A 447 16.25 33.40 25.60
N GLY A 448 16.78 32.71 26.61
CA GLY A 448 16.35 31.36 26.98
C GLY A 448 14.87 31.31 27.38
N LEU A 449 14.49 32.10 28.39
CA LEU A 449 13.10 32.17 28.91
C LEU A 449 12.08 32.58 27.84
N TYR A 450 12.46 33.49 26.93
CA TYR A 450 11.68 33.89 25.76
C TYR A 450 11.36 32.68 24.84
N TYR A 451 12.37 31.89 24.45
CA TYR A 451 12.15 30.70 23.63
C TYR A 451 11.39 29.60 24.38
N GLU A 452 11.58 29.44 25.69
CA GLU A 452 10.78 28.53 26.52
C GLU A 452 9.30 28.94 26.53
N ALA A 453 9.00 30.22 26.68
CA ALA A 453 7.64 30.75 26.64
C ALA A 453 6.97 30.58 25.25
N ILE A 454 7.71 30.81 24.17
CA ILE A 454 7.27 30.50 22.79
C ILE A 454 6.96 29.00 22.65
N ASN A 455 7.84 28.13 23.14
CA ASN A 455 7.68 26.67 23.06
C ASN A 455 6.58 26.13 23.99
N ALA A 456 6.31 26.77 25.13
CA ALA A 456 5.15 26.47 25.99
C ALA A 456 3.84 26.88 25.31
N THR A 457 3.78 28.08 24.74
CA THR A 457 2.63 28.57 23.96
C THR A 457 2.34 27.66 22.76
N TRP A 458 3.37 27.25 22.02
CA TRP A 458 3.23 26.31 20.91
C TRP A 458 2.65 24.94 21.34
N ARG A 459 3.15 24.35 22.43
CA ARG A 459 2.60 23.09 22.98
C ARG A 459 1.12 23.21 23.34
N ASN A 460 0.70 24.34 23.92
CA ASN A 460 -0.71 24.60 24.24
C ASN A 460 -1.58 24.73 22.98
N ILE A 461 -1.10 25.40 21.94
CA ILE A 461 -1.78 25.45 20.63
C ILE A 461 -1.91 24.04 20.04
N GLN A 462 -0.82 23.27 19.99
CA GLN A 462 -0.82 21.89 19.47
C GLN A 462 -1.83 21.01 20.23
N LYS A 463 -1.86 21.07 21.56
CA LYS A 463 -2.83 20.32 22.40
C LYS A 463 -4.30 20.66 22.05
N ASN A 464 -4.60 21.95 21.88
CA ASN A 464 -5.93 22.45 21.50
C ASN A 464 -6.33 22.12 20.06
N ILE A 465 -5.37 21.82 19.19
CA ILE A 465 -5.59 21.41 17.80
C ILE A 465 -5.72 19.89 17.66
N SER A 466 -4.95 19.12 18.42
CA SER A 466 -5.00 17.65 18.40
C SER A 466 -6.38 17.10 18.75
N SER A 467 -7.06 17.65 19.76
CA SER A 467 -8.42 17.22 20.15
C SER A 467 -9.45 17.43 19.03
N ARG A 468 -9.35 18.55 18.29
CA ARG A 468 -10.19 18.83 17.12
C ARG A 468 -9.84 17.92 15.94
N SER A 469 -8.56 17.64 15.71
CA SER A 469 -8.09 16.75 14.65
C SER A 469 -8.55 15.30 14.85
N SER A 470 -8.41 14.74 16.07
CA SER A 470 -8.93 13.41 16.44
C SER A 470 -10.46 13.32 16.32
N SER A 471 -11.16 14.44 16.47
CA SER A 471 -12.61 14.57 16.25
C SER A 471 -13.00 14.76 14.77
N HIS A 472 -12.04 14.68 13.83
CA HIS A 472 -12.18 14.96 12.40
C HIS A 472 -12.67 16.38 12.04
N LYS A 473 -12.60 17.32 13.01
CA LYS A 473 -13.02 18.72 12.87
C LYS A 473 -11.93 19.59 12.24
N TYR A 474 -11.32 19.12 11.15
CA TYR A 474 -10.14 19.74 10.53
C TYR A 474 -10.35 21.23 10.17
N ASN A 475 -11.53 21.59 9.65
CA ASN A 475 -11.84 22.99 9.30
C ASN A 475 -11.88 23.91 10.54
N GLU A 476 -12.37 23.42 11.69
CA GLU A 476 -12.38 24.19 12.95
C GLU A 476 -10.96 24.34 13.51
N ALA A 477 -10.13 23.29 13.36
CA ALA A 477 -8.72 23.33 13.73
C ALA A 477 -7.93 24.35 12.88
N ILE A 478 -8.11 24.31 11.55
CA ILE A 478 -7.48 25.25 10.60
C ILE A 478 -7.88 26.69 10.92
N SER A 479 -9.18 27.00 11.02
CA SER A 479 -9.63 28.37 11.33
C SER A 479 -9.18 28.85 12.72
N SER A 480 -8.91 27.95 13.66
CA SER A 480 -8.36 28.27 14.98
C SER A 480 -6.85 28.57 14.96
N LEU A 481 -6.13 28.18 13.92
CA LEU A 481 -4.72 28.53 13.71
C LEU A 481 -4.58 29.81 12.89
N GLU A 482 -5.38 29.96 11.84
CA GLU A 482 -5.43 31.16 10.98
C GLU A 482 -5.75 32.42 11.81
N LYS A 483 -6.75 32.34 12.69
CA LYS A 483 -7.23 33.46 13.50
C LYS A 483 -6.47 33.66 14.82
N TYR A 484 -5.37 32.95 15.05
CA TYR A 484 -4.61 33.08 16.30
C TYR A 484 -3.84 34.41 16.35
N ASN A 485 -4.18 35.24 17.34
CA ASN A 485 -3.61 36.56 17.63
C ASN A 485 -3.15 36.70 19.10
N GLY A 486 -2.84 35.57 19.76
CA GLY A 486 -2.36 35.55 21.14
C GLY A 486 -0.87 35.86 21.27
N ALA A 487 -0.30 35.57 22.45
CA ALA A 487 1.13 35.76 22.70
C ALA A 487 2.00 35.03 21.66
N TYR A 488 3.07 35.69 21.23
CA TYR A 488 4.03 35.18 20.24
C TYR A 488 3.40 34.81 18.88
N ALA A 489 2.33 35.49 18.46
CA ALA A 489 1.62 35.15 17.22
C ALA A 489 2.51 35.22 15.97
N ASP A 490 3.42 36.18 15.90
CA ASP A 490 4.31 36.38 14.74
C ASP A 490 5.46 35.36 14.75
N GLU A 491 6.11 35.14 15.90
CA GLU A 491 7.16 34.12 16.07
C GLU A 491 6.63 32.70 15.82
N LEU A 492 5.35 32.46 16.10
CA LEU A 492 4.67 31.19 15.83
C LEU A 492 4.02 31.12 14.44
N LYS A 493 4.06 32.17 13.62
CA LYS A 493 3.36 32.24 12.32
C LYS A 493 3.72 31.07 11.39
N SER A 494 5.00 30.89 11.08
CA SER A 494 5.49 29.81 10.20
C SER A 494 5.17 28.41 10.76
N ARG A 495 5.22 28.23 12.09
CA ARG A 495 4.80 26.98 12.75
C ARG A 495 3.29 26.72 12.60
N ARG A 496 2.45 27.76 12.72
CA ARG A 496 0.99 27.69 12.48
C ARG A 496 0.69 27.35 11.02
N GLU A 497 1.33 28.01 10.07
CA GLU A 497 1.17 27.79 8.63
C GLU A 497 1.53 26.35 8.23
N SER A 498 2.67 25.84 8.71
CA SER A 498 3.09 24.44 8.52
C SER A 498 2.05 23.44 9.07
N LEU A 499 1.45 23.73 10.23
CA LEU A 499 0.42 22.89 10.82
C LEU A 499 -0.93 22.99 10.08
N ILE A 500 -1.27 24.16 9.52
CA ILE A 500 -2.43 24.35 8.65
C ILE A 500 -2.31 23.47 7.40
N ILE A 501 -1.15 23.47 6.71
CA ILE A 501 -0.89 22.62 5.54
C ILE A 501 -1.08 21.13 5.89
N LYS A 502 -0.51 20.68 7.01
CA LYS A 502 -0.68 19.30 7.52
C LYS A 502 -2.15 18.94 7.78
N LEU A 503 -2.94 19.85 8.37
CA LEU A 503 -4.38 19.66 8.61
C LEU A 503 -5.21 19.71 7.33
N GLN A 504 -4.83 20.53 6.35
CA GLN A 504 -5.47 20.57 5.03
C GLN A 504 -5.25 19.26 4.28
N ALA A 505 -4.03 18.73 4.27
CA ALA A 505 -3.70 17.41 3.71
C ALA A 505 -4.52 16.29 4.39
N GLN A 506 -4.59 16.27 5.74
CA GLN A 506 -5.41 15.32 6.49
C GLN A 506 -6.92 15.46 6.16
N SER A 507 -7.44 16.68 6.04
CA SER A 507 -8.82 16.97 5.63
C SER A 507 -9.13 16.42 4.22
N GLN A 508 -8.20 16.58 3.28
CA GLN A 508 -8.33 16.03 1.92
C GLN A 508 -8.25 14.50 1.89
N ALA A 509 -7.28 13.90 2.60
CA ALA A 509 -7.13 12.45 2.72
C ALA A 509 -8.37 11.80 3.35
N TYR A 510 -8.92 12.40 4.41
CA TYR A 510 -10.17 11.94 5.04
C TYR A 510 -11.37 12.00 4.07
N LYS A 511 -11.51 13.09 3.30
CA LYS A 511 -12.54 13.22 2.25
C LYS A 511 -12.36 12.16 1.15
N LYS A 512 -11.13 11.91 0.69
CA LYS A 512 -10.77 10.87 -0.30
C LYS A 512 -11.13 9.46 0.22
N ASN A 513 -10.84 9.17 1.48
CA ASN A 513 -11.16 7.90 2.12
C ASN A 513 -12.66 7.70 2.33
N GLN A 514 -13.41 8.72 2.78
CA GLN A 514 -14.88 8.67 2.82
C GLN A 514 -15.47 8.42 1.42
N ALA A 515 -14.97 9.10 0.39
CA ALA A 515 -15.44 8.91 -0.98
C ALA A 515 -15.19 7.46 -1.44
N ASN A 516 -14.00 6.91 -1.19
CA ASN A 516 -13.66 5.53 -1.51
C ASN A 516 -14.53 4.50 -0.77
N GLN A 517 -14.81 4.69 0.52
CA GLN A 517 -15.75 3.84 1.26
C GLN A 517 -17.17 3.90 0.69
N LYS A 518 -17.64 5.10 0.30
CA LYS A 518 -18.95 5.28 -0.37
C LYS A 518 -18.98 4.59 -1.75
N ASN A 519 -17.91 4.71 -2.55
CA ASN A 519 -17.75 4.05 -3.84
C ASN A 519 -17.85 2.52 -3.73
N LEU A 520 -17.10 1.94 -2.79
CA LEU A 520 -17.16 0.51 -2.43
C LEU A 520 -18.58 0.12 -1.98
N GLY A 521 -19.21 0.95 -1.15
CA GLY A 521 -20.61 0.77 -0.73
C GLY A 521 -21.58 0.59 -1.89
N TYR A 522 -21.51 1.42 -2.93
CA TYR A 522 -22.35 1.27 -4.13
C TYR A 522 -22.03 -0.01 -4.93
N LEU A 523 -20.74 -0.37 -5.04
CA LEU A 523 -20.29 -1.58 -5.73
C LEU A 523 -20.81 -2.87 -5.07
N PHE A 524 -20.77 -2.97 -3.74
CA PHE A 524 -21.37 -4.10 -3.01
C PHE A 524 -22.90 -4.09 -3.05
N ASN A 525 -23.55 -2.95 -2.85
CA ASN A 525 -25.01 -2.86 -2.92
C ASN A 525 -25.53 -3.36 -4.29
N SER A 526 -24.83 -2.99 -5.37
CA SER A 526 -25.15 -3.45 -6.74
C SER A 526 -24.92 -4.96 -6.96
N LEU A 527 -23.98 -5.57 -6.26
CA LEU A 527 -23.75 -7.03 -6.27
C LEU A 527 -24.86 -7.76 -5.49
N ARG A 528 -25.08 -7.37 -4.23
CA ARG A 528 -26.10 -7.92 -3.33
C ARG A 528 -27.49 -7.90 -3.96
N ASP A 529 -27.91 -6.76 -4.51
CA ASP A 529 -29.26 -6.61 -5.08
C ASP A 529 -29.49 -7.58 -6.26
N LYS A 530 -28.46 -7.81 -7.08
CA LYS A 530 -28.49 -8.82 -8.14
C LYS A 530 -28.57 -10.24 -7.59
N VAL A 531 -27.78 -10.56 -6.56
CA VAL A 531 -27.86 -11.88 -5.86
C VAL A 531 -29.25 -12.12 -5.28
N ALA A 532 -29.86 -11.12 -4.63
CA ALA A 532 -31.22 -11.23 -4.08
C ALA A 532 -32.28 -11.48 -5.18
N LEU A 533 -32.18 -10.81 -6.33
CA LEU A 533 -33.03 -11.05 -7.50
C LEU A 533 -32.83 -12.46 -8.09
N LEU A 534 -31.60 -12.96 -8.12
CA LEU A 534 -31.29 -14.30 -8.61
C LEU A 534 -31.80 -15.40 -7.66
N PHE A 535 -31.75 -15.19 -6.34
CA PHE A 535 -32.38 -16.08 -5.36
C PHE A 535 -33.92 -16.12 -5.53
N LEU A 536 -34.57 -14.96 -5.65
CA LEU A 536 -36.03 -14.86 -5.86
C LEU A 536 -36.49 -15.48 -7.19
N SER A 537 -35.61 -15.56 -8.19
CA SER A 537 -35.87 -16.21 -9.50
C SER A 537 -35.32 -17.64 -9.61
N GLN A 538 -34.71 -18.17 -8.55
CA GLN A 538 -34.14 -19.52 -8.45
C GLN A 538 -32.97 -19.81 -9.43
N ASP A 539 -32.28 -18.77 -9.93
CA ASP A 539 -31.06 -18.91 -10.73
C ASP A 539 -29.80 -18.88 -9.85
N LEU A 540 -29.60 -19.99 -9.14
CA LEU A 540 -28.47 -20.18 -8.22
C LEU A 540 -27.13 -20.33 -8.95
N ASN A 541 -27.14 -20.73 -10.22
CA ASN A 541 -25.92 -20.89 -11.03
C ASN A 541 -25.32 -19.52 -11.41
N THR A 542 -26.16 -18.60 -11.88
CA THR A 542 -25.73 -17.22 -12.14
C THR A 542 -25.36 -16.52 -10.83
N ALA A 543 -26.08 -16.78 -9.72
CA ALA A 543 -25.72 -16.24 -8.41
C ALA A 543 -24.34 -16.73 -7.93
N ASN A 544 -24.06 -18.04 -8.05
CA ASN A 544 -22.77 -18.63 -7.72
C ASN A 544 -21.63 -18.02 -8.54
N THR A 545 -21.84 -17.89 -9.86
CA THR A 545 -20.86 -17.29 -10.78
C THR A 545 -20.59 -15.84 -10.41
N LEU A 546 -21.65 -15.05 -10.13
CA LEU A 546 -21.54 -13.64 -9.78
C LEU A 546 -20.83 -13.41 -8.43
N ILE A 547 -21.06 -14.26 -7.43
CA ILE A 547 -20.35 -14.19 -6.13
C ILE A 547 -18.89 -14.59 -6.30
N SER A 548 -18.60 -15.69 -7.01
CA SER A 548 -17.21 -16.17 -7.24
C SER A 548 -16.37 -15.12 -8.00
N ASN A 549 -16.97 -14.47 -9.00
CA ASN A 549 -16.33 -13.38 -9.75
C ASN A 549 -16.12 -12.11 -8.90
N ALA A 550 -16.86 -11.92 -7.80
CA ALA A 550 -16.65 -10.83 -6.86
C ALA A 550 -15.55 -11.18 -5.84
N GLU A 551 -15.56 -12.40 -5.29
CA GLU A 551 -14.54 -12.91 -4.37
C GLU A 551 -13.13 -12.85 -5.01
N ALA A 552 -13.01 -13.24 -6.28
CA ALA A 552 -11.74 -13.25 -7.02
C ALA A 552 -11.28 -11.86 -7.54
N ASN A 553 -12.07 -10.80 -7.38
CA ASN A 553 -11.80 -9.50 -7.99
C ASN A 553 -11.18 -8.51 -6.98
N PRO A 554 -9.96 -7.97 -7.22
CA PRO A 554 -9.27 -7.08 -6.29
C PRO A 554 -10.08 -5.85 -5.84
N LYS A 555 -11.00 -5.32 -6.66
CA LYS A 555 -11.86 -4.18 -6.28
C LYS A 555 -12.76 -4.47 -5.08
N TYR A 556 -12.98 -5.74 -4.76
CA TYR A 556 -13.76 -6.21 -3.61
C TYR A 556 -12.91 -6.62 -2.40
N LYS A 557 -11.56 -6.48 -2.42
CA LYS A 557 -10.66 -6.88 -1.32
C LYS A 557 -11.08 -6.28 0.04
N ALA A 558 -11.46 -5.00 0.07
CA ALA A 558 -11.96 -4.30 1.26
C ALA A 558 -13.39 -4.69 1.70
N MET A 559 -14.03 -5.66 1.02
CA MET A 559 -15.45 -6.01 1.20
C MET A 559 -15.69 -7.51 1.37
N GLN A 560 -14.65 -8.34 1.39
CA GLN A 560 -14.76 -9.81 1.43
C GLN A 560 -15.63 -10.31 2.59
N ASN A 561 -15.54 -9.66 3.77
CA ASN A 561 -16.41 -9.98 4.92
C ASN A 561 -17.91 -9.88 4.58
N ARG A 562 -18.32 -8.86 3.82
CA ARG A 562 -19.73 -8.68 3.37
C ARG A 562 -20.11 -9.64 2.25
N ILE A 563 -19.17 -10.00 1.37
CA ILE A 563 -19.37 -11.01 0.31
C ILE A 563 -19.54 -12.41 0.92
N SER A 564 -18.80 -12.72 1.99
CA SER A 564 -18.94 -13.98 2.74
C SER A 564 -20.38 -14.23 3.22
N ILE A 565 -21.15 -13.17 3.48
CA ILE A 565 -22.58 -13.27 3.85
C ILE A 565 -23.40 -13.75 2.64
N LEU A 566 -23.17 -13.19 1.45
CA LEU A 566 -23.84 -13.63 0.21
C LEU A 566 -23.48 -15.10 -0.11
N ARG A 567 -22.20 -15.47 0.06
CA ARG A 567 -21.69 -16.83 -0.09
C ARG A 567 -22.34 -17.81 0.90
N LYS A 568 -22.44 -17.44 2.18
CA LYS A 568 -23.13 -18.23 3.22
C LYS A 568 -24.60 -18.43 2.88
N SER A 569 -25.33 -17.38 2.49
CA SER A 569 -26.74 -17.46 2.09
C SER A 569 -26.96 -18.29 0.81
N LEU A 570 -26.05 -18.27 -0.16
CA LEU A 570 -26.10 -19.18 -1.32
C LEU A 570 -25.91 -20.64 -0.87
N ASN A 571 -24.89 -20.91 -0.05
CA ASN A 571 -24.58 -22.25 0.43
C ASN A 571 -25.73 -22.84 1.26
N GLU A 572 -26.41 -22.01 2.06
CA GLU A 572 -27.62 -22.34 2.82
C GLU A 572 -28.75 -22.88 1.91
N ILE A 573 -29.01 -22.21 0.79
CA ILE A 573 -30.00 -22.64 -0.21
C ILE A 573 -29.54 -23.95 -0.89
N LEU A 574 -28.27 -24.05 -1.30
CA LEU A 574 -27.71 -25.25 -1.93
C LEU A 574 -27.62 -26.48 -0.98
N ILE A 575 -27.59 -26.26 0.33
CA ILE A 575 -27.74 -27.32 1.34
C ILE A 575 -29.20 -27.76 1.40
N ALA A 576 -30.17 -26.84 1.38
CA ALA A 576 -31.59 -27.19 1.34
C ALA A 576 -31.98 -27.94 0.05
N GLU A 577 -31.49 -27.52 -1.12
CA GLU A 577 -31.69 -28.26 -2.38
C GLU A 577 -31.17 -29.70 -2.28
N ARG A 578 -29.94 -29.91 -1.77
CA ARG A 578 -29.39 -31.25 -1.57
C ARG A 578 -30.16 -32.07 -0.54
N LYS A 579 -30.64 -31.47 0.55
CA LYS A 579 -31.52 -32.15 1.52
C LYS A 579 -32.83 -32.62 0.85
N ILE A 580 -33.46 -31.77 0.04
CA ILE A 580 -34.66 -32.13 -0.73
C ILE A 580 -34.37 -33.31 -1.67
N MET A 581 -33.31 -33.24 -2.48
CA MET A 581 -32.98 -34.32 -3.41
C MET A 581 -32.66 -35.64 -2.68
N ASN A 582 -31.84 -35.59 -1.62
CA ASN A 582 -31.49 -36.78 -0.83
C ASN A 582 -32.69 -37.41 -0.13
N SER A 583 -33.70 -36.63 0.26
CA SER A 583 -34.94 -37.14 0.88
C SER A 583 -35.79 -38.05 -0.03
N PHE A 584 -35.47 -38.13 -1.32
CA PHE A 584 -36.10 -39.06 -2.25
C PHE A 584 -35.39 -40.43 -2.30
N ASN A 585 -34.15 -40.56 -1.81
CA ASN A 585 -33.42 -41.84 -1.80
C ASN A 585 -34.11 -42.90 -0.93
N SER A 586 -34.70 -42.51 0.22
CA SER A 586 -35.51 -43.39 1.07
C SER A 586 -36.81 -43.88 0.41
N SER A 587 -37.19 -43.25 -0.71
CA SER A 587 -38.35 -43.60 -1.55
C SER A 587 -37.96 -44.37 -2.83
N ARG A 588 -36.68 -44.72 -3.01
CA ARG A 588 -36.20 -45.48 -4.18
C ARG A 588 -36.89 -46.83 -4.28
N GLY A 589 -37.25 -47.24 -5.49
CA GLY A 589 -38.03 -48.46 -5.77
C GLY A 589 -39.53 -48.37 -5.47
N LYS A 590 -39.97 -47.44 -4.61
CA LYS A 590 -41.37 -47.29 -4.18
C LYS A 590 -42.14 -46.36 -5.13
N GLU A 591 -43.42 -46.63 -5.36
CA GLU A 591 -44.33 -45.64 -5.95
C GLU A 591 -44.73 -44.61 -4.89
N ILE A 592 -44.53 -43.33 -5.18
CA ILE A 592 -44.95 -42.23 -4.31
C ILE A 592 -45.73 -41.18 -5.11
N ILE A 593 -46.58 -40.42 -4.43
CA ILE A 593 -47.20 -39.21 -4.99
C ILE A 593 -46.27 -38.03 -4.69
N ILE A 594 -45.81 -37.36 -5.75
CA ILE A 594 -44.99 -36.13 -5.67
C ILE A 594 -45.88 -34.95 -6.07
N HIS A 595 -45.90 -33.86 -5.29
CA HIS A 595 -46.56 -32.62 -5.71
C HIS A 595 -45.63 -31.81 -6.64
N LEU A 596 -45.86 -31.87 -7.96
CA LEU A 596 -45.17 -31.07 -8.96
C LEU A 596 -45.91 -29.74 -9.21
N LYS A 597 -45.25 -28.78 -9.86
CA LYS A 597 -45.85 -27.49 -10.24
C LYS A 597 -47.03 -27.62 -11.22
N LYS A 598 -47.11 -28.74 -11.95
CA LYS A 598 -48.23 -29.08 -12.85
C LYS A 598 -49.34 -29.91 -12.19
N GLY A 599 -49.25 -30.17 -10.88
CA GLY A 599 -50.18 -31.02 -10.14
C GLY A 599 -49.51 -32.21 -9.45
N LYS A 600 -50.31 -33.05 -8.79
CA LYS A 600 -49.83 -34.29 -8.16
C LYS A 600 -49.55 -35.36 -9.22
N THR A 601 -48.51 -36.17 -9.05
CA THR A 601 -48.23 -37.30 -9.96
C THR A 601 -47.67 -38.49 -9.18
N LYS A 602 -48.19 -39.69 -9.46
CA LYS A 602 -47.66 -40.95 -8.91
C LYS A 602 -46.47 -41.41 -9.76
N LEU A 603 -45.33 -41.64 -9.13
CA LEU A 603 -44.06 -41.99 -9.78
C LEU A 603 -43.29 -43.02 -8.94
N GLN A 604 -42.71 -44.02 -9.60
CA GLN A 604 -41.71 -44.92 -9.03
C GLN A 604 -40.32 -44.29 -9.18
N ILE A 605 -39.55 -44.12 -8.10
CA ILE A 605 -38.20 -43.50 -8.18
C ILE A 605 -37.13 -44.56 -8.44
N ASN A 606 -36.34 -44.38 -9.50
CA ASN A 606 -35.26 -45.29 -9.90
C ASN A 606 -33.88 -44.80 -9.47
N SER A 607 -33.60 -43.50 -9.59
CA SER A 607 -32.36 -42.87 -9.11
C SER A 607 -32.55 -41.38 -8.82
N VAL A 608 -31.60 -40.82 -8.08
CA VAL A 608 -31.45 -39.39 -7.83
C VAL A 608 -30.08 -38.99 -8.37
N SER A 609 -30.02 -37.96 -9.21
CA SER A 609 -28.77 -37.50 -9.84
C SER A 609 -28.75 -35.97 -9.90
N GLY A 610 -27.87 -35.37 -9.09
CA GLY A 610 -27.81 -33.92 -8.90
C GLY A 610 -29.19 -33.33 -8.56
N ASN A 611 -29.62 -32.34 -9.33
CA ASN A 611 -30.93 -31.67 -9.18
C ASN A 611 -32.04 -32.34 -10.02
N SER A 612 -31.98 -33.66 -10.24
CA SER A 612 -33.00 -34.43 -10.98
C SER A 612 -33.27 -35.82 -10.38
N LEU A 613 -34.52 -36.27 -10.54
CA LEU A 613 -34.99 -37.61 -10.23
C LEU A 613 -35.20 -38.36 -11.55
N GLU A 614 -34.70 -39.58 -11.66
CA GLU A 614 -35.15 -40.50 -12.71
C GLU A 614 -36.25 -41.40 -12.14
N CYS A 615 -37.40 -41.40 -12.82
CA CYS A 615 -38.60 -42.06 -12.38
C CYS A 615 -39.21 -42.92 -13.50
N HIS A 616 -40.08 -43.85 -13.13
CA HIS A 616 -41.09 -44.40 -14.03
C HIS A 616 -42.48 -43.89 -13.64
N ARG A 617 -43.25 -43.45 -14.64
CA ARG A 617 -44.70 -43.29 -14.54
C ARG A 617 -45.33 -44.59 -15.03
N ILE A 618 -46.11 -45.25 -14.17
CA ILE A 618 -46.88 -46.42 -14.56
C ILE A 618 -48.23 -45.95 -15.10
N MET A 619 -48.56 -46.34 -16.33
CA MET A 619 -49.90 -46.18 -16.90
C MET A 619 -50.61 -47.52 -16.89
N VAL A 620 -51.84 -47.56 -16.38
CA VAL A 620 -52.74 -48.70 -16.50
C VAL A 620 -53.54 -48.50 -17.78
N ILE A 621 -53.43 -49.44 -18.73
CA ILE A 621 -54.09 -49.37 -20.04
C ILE A 621 -55.28 -50.34 -20.08
N SER A 622 -55.18 -51.46 -19.36
CA SER A 622 -56.30 -52.37 -19.05
C SER A 622 -56.11 -52.99 -17.67
N LYS A 623 -57.07 -53.81 -17.19
CA LYS A 623 -56.90 -54.58 -15.93
C LYS A 623 -55.62 -55.44 -15.92
N GLN A 624 -55.14 -55.88 -17.07
CA GLN A 624 -53.97 -56.76 -17.22
C GLN A 624 -52.71 -56.04 -17.74
N PHE A 625 -52.84 -54.93 -18.48
CA PHE A 625 -51.69 -54.28 -19.13
C PHE A 625 -51.27 -52.97 -18.44
N ARG A 626 -50.00 -52.91 -18.01
CA ARG A 626 -49.37 -51.73 -17.39
C ARG A 626 -48.08 -51.34 -18.12
N GLN A 627 -48.01 -50.12 -18.65
CA GLN A 627 -46.82 -49.60 -19.32
C GLN A 627 -45.99 -48.74 -18.34
N LYS A 628 -44.67 -48.95 -18.29
CA LYS A 628 -43.73 -48.06 -17.58
C LYS A 628 -43.11 -47.07 -18.56
N ILE A 629 -43.36 -45.78 -18.37
CA ILE A 629 -42.73 -44.69 -19.13
C ILE A 629 -41.64 -44.06 -18.28
N LYS A 630 -40.40 -43.96 -18.80
CA LYS A 630 -39.31 -43.25 -18.11
C LYS A 630 -39.57 -41.74 -18.15
N VAL A 631 -39.49 -41.09 -16.98
CA VAL A 631 -39.71 -39.66 -16.78
C VAL A 631 -38.57 -39.10 -15.95
N VAL A 632 -37.98 -37.98 -16.37
CA VAL A 632 -37.01 -37.23 -15.57
C VAL A 632 -37.73 -36.02 -14.97
N VAL A 633 -37.68 -35.86 -13.64
CA VAL A 633 -38.26 -34.73 -12.91
C VAL A 633 -37.15 -33.88 -12.33
N LYS A 634 -37.13 -32.58 -12.65
CA LYS A 634 -36.13 -31.64 -12.14
C LYS A 634 -36.57 -31.00 -10.83
N LEU A 635 -35.63 -30.63 -9.96
CA LEU A 635 -35.92 -29.90 -8.72
C LEU A 635 -36.71 -28.60 -8.96
N SER A 636 -36.49 -27.95 -10.11
CA SER A 636 -37.24 -26.77 -10.57
C SER A 636 -38.72 -27.04 -10.88
N GLU A 637 -39.13 -28.30 -11.05
CA GLU A 637 -40.50 -28.74 -11.38
C GLU A 637 -41.26 -29.24 -10.14
N ILE A 638 -40.54 -29.55 -9.06
CA ILE A 638 -41.11 -29.90 -7.75
C ILE A 638 -41.76 -28.65 -7.14
N SER A 639 -42.95 -28.79 -6.56
CA SER A 639 -43.67 -27.67 -5.93
C SER A 639 -43.01 -27.25 -4.60
N ALA A 640 -43.13 -25.97 -4.24
CA ALA A 640 -42.65 -25.48 -2.94
C ALA A 640 -43.30 -26.17 -1.73
N ILE A 641 -44.51 -26.74 -1.88
CA ILE A 641 -45.17 -27.54 -0.83
C ILE A 641 -44.44 -28.87 -0.63
N GLU A 642 -44.07 -29.57 -1.71
CA GLU A 642 -43.25 -30.79 -1.61
C GLU A 642 -41.86 -30.48 -1.06
N LYS A 643 -41.20 -29.42 -1.57
CA LYS A 643 -39.88 -28.96 -1.07
C LYS A 643 -39.92 -28.74 0.45
N LEU A 644 -40.94 -28.05 0.98
CA LEU A 644 -41.09 -27.79 2.41
C LEU A 644 -41.42 -29.06 3.22
N LYS A 645 -42.25 -29.96 2.68
CA LYS A 645 -42.49 -31.28 3.29
C LYS A 645 -41.20 -32.09 3.42
N ARG A 646 -40.35 -32.10 2.37
CA ARG A 646 -39.06 -32.81 2.35
C ARG A 646 -37.99 -32.22 3.26
N LEU A 647 -38.12 -30.97 3.66
CA LEU A 647 -37.26 -30.33 4.65
C LEU A 647 -37.75 -30.49 6.10
N GLY A 648 -38.83 -31.25 6.34
CA GLY A 648 -39.36 -31.50 7.69
C GLY A 648 -40.31 -30.42 8.22
N GLY A 649 -41.00 -29.68 7.34
CA GLY A 649 -42.01 -28.69 7.75
C GLY A 649 -41.49 -27.26 7.87
N THR A 650 -42.26 -26.39 8.52
CA THR A 650 -41.95 -24.95 8.62
C THR A 650 -40.92 -24.62 9.70
N SER A 651 -40.86 -25.40 10.78
CA SER A 651 -39.96 -25.20 11.93
C SER A 651 -38.51 -25.61 11.65
N ASN A 652 -38.30 -26.62 10.79
CA ASN A 652 -36.99 -27.20 10.48
C ASN A 652 -36.27 -26.50 9.31
N VAL A 653 -36.80 -25.37 8.82
CA VAL A 653 -36.30 -24.64 7.66
C VAL A 653 -35.82 -23.24 8.08
N SER A 654 -34.64 -22.84 7.60
CA SER A 654 -34.08 -21.53 7.90
C SER A 654 -34.91 -20.38 7.30
N PRO A 655 -34.88 -19.17 7.88
CA PRO A 655 -35.74 -18.06 7.42
C PRO A 655 -35.53 -17.66 5.95
N LEU A 656 -34.32 -17.82 5.40
CA LEU A 656 -34.04 -17.54 3.99
C LEU A 656 -34.76 -18.55 3.08
N VAL A 657 -34.57 -19.84 3.33
CA VAL A 657 -35.15 -20.91 2.51
C VAL A 657 -36.68 -20.91 2.65
N PHE A 658 -37.20 -20.72 3.87
CA PHE A 658 -38.64 -20.60 4.09
C PHE A 658 -39.23 -19.37 3.38
N GLY A 659 -38.55 -18.22 3.42
CA GLY A 659 -38.99 -17.01 2.74
C GLY A 659 -39.02 -17.16 1.21
N LEU A 660 -38.02 -17.82 0.62
CA LEU A 660 -37.98 -18.12 -0.82
C LEU A 660 -39.08 -19.10 -1.25
N LEU A 661 -39.37 -20.12 -0.45
CA LEU A 661 -40.48 -21.05 -0.69
C LEU A 661 -41.85 -20.37 -0.52
N ALA A 662 -42.00 -19.48 0.48
CA ALA A 662 -43.21 -18.67 0.65
C ALA A 662 -43.43 -17.71 -0.53
N TYR A 663 -42.36 -17.12 -1.08
CA TYR A 663 -42.41 -16.28 -2.28
C TYR A 663 -42.80 -17.10 -3.53
N GLU A 664 -42.25 -18.31 -3.71
CA GLU A 664 -42.65 -19.24 -4.77
C GLU A 664 -44.16 -19.61 -4.69
N LEU A 665 -44.72 -19.67 -3.48
CA LEU A 665 -46.16 -19.86 -3.22
C LEU A 665 -47.00 -18.58 -3.30
N ARG A 666 -46.42 -17.44 -3.72
CA ARG A 666 -47.03 -16.10 -3.71
C ARG A 666 -47.51 -15.61 -2.33
N LYS A 667 -47.08 -16.24 -1.23
CA LYS A 667 -47.37 -15.82 0.16
C LYS A 667 -46.43 -14.69 0.57
N THR A 668 -46.59 -13.52 -0.07
CA THR A 668 -45.66 -12.38 0.02
C THR A 668 -45.48 -11.83 1.44
N THR A 669 -46.53 -11.85 2.26
CA THR A 669 -46.45 -11.45 3.68
C THR A 669 -45.54 -12.38 4.47
N ASN A 670 -45.79 -13.70 4.42
CA ASN A 670 -44.96 -14.71 5.07
C ASN A 670 -43.50 -14.66 4.57
N ALA A 671 -43.28 -14.40 3.27
CA ALA A 671 -41.95 -14.22 2.71
C ALA A 671 -41.23 -13.00 3.31
N LYS A 672 -41.90 -11.84 3.39
CA LYS A 672 -41.35 -10.63 4.01
C LYS A 672 -41.01 -10.84 5.49
N GLU A 673 -41.89 -11.44 6.28
CA GLU A 673 -41.63 -11.73 7.70
C GLU A 673 -40.48 -12.72 7.91
N ALA A 674 -40.33 -13.70 7.02
CA ALA A 674 -39.17 -14.59 7.03
C ALA A 674 -37.87 -13.85 6.69
N PHE A 675 -37.88 -12.99 5.65
CA PHE A 675 -36.71 -12.21 5.24
C PHE A 675 -36.28 -11.14 6.27
N LYS A 676 -37.17 -10.68 7.18
CA LYS A 676 -36.77 -9.85 8.33
C LYS A 676 -35.82 -10.58 9.29
N LYS A 677 -35.89 -11.92 9.36
CA LYS A 677 -35.05 -12.78 10.22
C LYS A 677 -33.78 -13.27 9.52
N VAL A 678 -33.59 -12.91 8.25
CA VAL A 678 -32.34 -13.16 7.49
C VAL A 678 -31.34 -12.04 7.79
N ASN A 679 -30.03 -12.32 7.65
CA ASN A 679 -28.98 -11.32 7.85
C ASN A 679 -29.33 -9.98 7.15
N PRO A 680 -29.36 -8.84 7.88
CA PRO A 680 -29.87 -7.57 7.36
C PRO A 680 -29.18 -7.02 6.13
N GLU A 681 -27.97 -7.48 5.78
CA GLU A 681 -27.32 -7.12 4.52
C GLU A 681 -28.17 -7.56 3.34
N ILE A 682 -28.48 -8.87 3.21
CA ILE A 682 -29.25 -9.40 2.08
C ILE A 682 -30.77 -9.38 2.32
N GLY A 683 -31.22 -9.53 3.58
CA GLY A 683 -32.64 -9.57 3.94
C GLY A 683 -33.40 -8.31 3.49
N LYS A 684 -32.78 -7.13 3.60
CA LYS A 684 -33.36 -5.85 3.14
C LYS A 684 -33.67 -5.85 1.64
N SER A 685 -32.79 -6.39 0.80
CA SER A 685 -33.02 -6.46 -0.65
C SER A 685 -34.04 -7.55 -1.02
N LEU A 686 -34.06 -8.69 -0.29
CA LEU A 686 -35.09 -9.70 -0.46
C LEU A 686 -36.49 -9.16 -0.13
N ILE A 687 -36.65 -8.42 0.98
CA ILE A 687 -37.91 -7.73 1.33
C ILE A 687 -38.33 -6.73 0.24
N PHE A 688 -37.37 -5.95 -0.29
CA PHE A 688 -37.62 -4.92 -1.30
C PHE A 688 -38.10 -5.50 -2.63
N PHE A 689 -37.46 -6.56 -3.13
CA PHE A 689 -37.81 -7.19 -4.41
C PHE A 689 -38.94 -8.22 -4.32
N ALA A 690 -39.25 -8.75 -3.13
CA ALA A 690 -40.39 -9.64 -2.91
C ALA A 690 -41.75 -8.91 -2.86
N ASP A 691 -41.76 -7.58 -2.93
CA ASP A 691 -42.96 -6.76 -2.89
C ASP A 691 -43.64 -6.65 -4.28
N PRO A 692 -44.88 -7.19 -4.45
CA PRO A 692 -45.57 -7.15 -5.75
C PRO A 692 -45.94 -5.72 -6.16
N ASN A 693 -46.24 -4.84 -5.20
CA ASN A 693 -46.70 -3.47 -5.45
C ASN A 693 -45.55 -2.56 -5.93
N ARG A 694 -44.30 -2.97 -5.72
CA ARG A 694 -43.13 -2.23 -6.22
C ARG A 694 -42.96 -2.32 -7.72
N LYS A 695 -43.45 -3.37 -8.41
CA LYS A 695 -43.14 -3.56 -9.85
C LYS A 695 -43.62 -2.41 -10.76
N PRO A 696 -44.86 -1.88 -10.63
CA PRO A 696 -45.29 -0.71 -11.40
C PRO A 696 -44.54 0.57 -10.99
N GLN A 697 -44.23 0.72 -9.70
CA GLN A 697 -43.48 1.86 -9.17
C GLN A 697 -42.05 1.89 -9.72
N LEU A 698 -41.35 0.76 -9.75
CA LEU A 698 -40.00 0.62 -10.29
C LEU A 698 -39.93 0.97 -11.79
N GLU A 699 -40.95 0.65 -12.59
CA GLU A 699 -41.02 1.09 -13.99
C GLU A 699 -41.05 2.64 -14.07
N LYS A 700 -41.93 3.31 -13.32
CA LYS A 700 -42.05 4.78 -13.27
C LYS A 700 -40.78 5.46 -12.71
N GLU A 701 -40.22 4.93 -11.63
CA GLU A 701 -38.95 5.40 -11.06
C GLU A 701 -37.80 5.25 -12.06
N SER A 702 -37.71 4.13 -12.78
CA SER A 702 -36.64 3.90 -13.75
C SER A 702 -36.64 4.94 -14.87
N GLN A 703 -37.81 5.39 -15.33
CA GLN A 703 -37.89 6.47 -16.33
C GLN A 703 -37.31 7.79 -15.80
N SER A 704 -37.60 8.15 -14.55
CA SER A 704 -37.05 9.34 -13.90
C SER A 704 -35.54 9.23 -13.69
N ALA A 705 -35.07 8.09 -13.15
CA ALA A 705 -33.65 7.82 -12.94
C ALA A 705 -32.84 7.81 -14.25
N PHE A 706 -33.38 7.20 -15.32
CA PHE A 706 -32.76 7.21 -16.64
C PHE A 706 -32.71 8.62 -17.23
N LYS A 707 -33.77 9.42 -17.08
CA LYS A 707 -33.79 10.83 -17.51
C LYS A 707 -32.67 11.62 -16.83
N LYS A 708 -32.49 11.46 -15.51
CA LYS A 708 -31.40 12.13 -14.75
C LYS A 708 -30.01 11.70 -15.24
N ILE A 709 -29.77 10.39 -15.40
CA ILE A 709 -28.51 9.86 -15.94
C ILE A 709 -28.24 10.44 -17.35
N ARG A 710 -29.26 10.45 -18.23
CA ARG A 710 -29.16 10.97 -19.59
C ARG A 710 -28.83 12.47 -19.63
N THR A 711 -29.40 13.27 -18.73
CA THR A 711 -29.08 14.70 -18.58
C THR A 711 -27.63 14.90 -18.14
N LEU A 712 -27.19 14.24 -17.05
CA LEU A 712 -25.83 14.37 -16.51
C LEU A 712 -24.72 13.87 -17.47
N THR A 713 -25.08 13.02 -18.43
CA THR A 713 -24.18 12.53 -19.50
C THR A 713 -24.33 13.30 -20.82
N ASN A 714 -25.10 14.39 -20.87
CA ASN A 714 -25.38 15.23 -22.05
C ASN A 714 -25.92 14.47 -23.29
N GLN A 715 -26.59 13.33 -23.07
CA GLN A 715 -26.95 12.42 -24.15
C GLN A 715 -28.25 12.83 -24.85
N LYS A 716 -28.16 13.27 -26.11
CA LYS A 716 -29.33 13.79 -26.86
C LYS A 716 -30.34 12.72 -27.30
N SER A 717 -29.90 11.49 -27.61
CA SER A 717 -30.78 10.42 -28.12
C SER A 717 -31.28 9.43 -27.04
N TYR A 718 -32.34 8.69 -27.39
CA TYR A 718 -32.82 7.48 -26.70
C TYR A 718 -32.55 6.19 -27.52
N ASP A 719 -31.82 6.27 -28.63
CA ASP A 719 -31.36 5.09 -29.34
C ASP A 719 -30.19 4.42 -28.58
N LEU A 720 -30.25 3.09 -28.44
CA LEU A 720 -29.25 2.33 -27.69
C LEU A 720 -27.91 2.26 -28.42
N GLY A 721 -27.90 2.16 -29.76
CA GLY A 721 -26.67 2.11 -30.55
C GLY A 721 -25.93 3.44 -30.47
N TRP A 722 -26.66 4.56 -30.60
CA TRP A 722 -26.11 5.90 -30.41
C TRP A 722 -25.54 6.08 -29.00
N LEU A 723 -26.30 5.73 -27.95
CA LEU A 723 -25.87 5.83 -26.54
C LEU A 723 -24.63 4.99 -26.21
N LEU A 724 -24.49 3.80 -26.81
CA LEU A 724 -23.28 2.99 -26.65
C LEU A 724 -22.10 3.62 -27.40
N LYS A 725 -22.29 4.10 -28.63
CA LYS A 725 -21.24 4.75 -29.42
C LYS A 725 -20.72 6.05 -28.79
N SER A 726 -21.59 6.84 -28.17
CA SER A 726 -21.24 8.08 -27.46
C SER A 726 -20.63 7.84 -26.06
N THR A 727 -20.76 6.62 -25.50
CA THR A 727 -20.10 6.24 -24.24
C THR A 727 -18.69 5.71 -24.48
N MET A 728 -18.42 5.10 -25.63
CA MET A 728 -17.06 4.72 -26.03
C MET A 728 -16.19 5.98 -26.19
N GLY A 729 -15.15 6.10 -25.36
CA GLY A 729 -14.29 7.29 -25.31
C GLY A 729 -14.82 8.46 -24.48
N MET A 730 -15.97 8.32 -23.81
CA MET A 730 -16.51 9.36 -22.93
C MET A 730 -15.54 9.64 -21.75
N ARG A 731 -15.03 10.87 -21.67
CA ARG A 731 -14.26 11.36 -20.51
C ARG A 731 -15.17 12.14 -19.57
N LEU A 732 -15.27 11.68 -18.31
CA LEU A 732 -16.03 12.35 -17.25
C LEU A 732 -15.06 12.97 -16.22
N ASN A 733 -15.37 14.17 -15.74
CA ASN A 733 -14.61 14.80 -14.65
C ASN A 733 -15.04 14.26 -13.28
N ALA A 734 -14.21 14.44 -12.25
CA ALA A 734 -14.44 13.87 -10.92
C ALA A 734 -15.80 14.27 -10.30
N GLY A 735 -16.25 15.52 -10.51
CA GLY A 735 -17.57 15.99 -10.08
C GLY A 735 -18.72 15.18 -10.70
N ARG A 736 -18.78 15.12 -12.04
CA ARG A 736 -19.80 14.32 -12.75
C ARG A 736 -19.73 12.84 -12.40
N VAL A 737 -18.53 12.28 -12.19
CA VAL A 737 -18.37 10.88 -11.73
C VAL A 737 -19.01 10.69 -10.34
N ASN A 738 -18.76 11.60 -9.39
CA ASN A 738 -19.33 11.51 -8.04
C ASN A 738 -20.87 11.62 -8.02
N GLU A 739 -21.47 12.41 -8.93
CA GLU A 739 -22.93 12.50 -9.10
C GLU A 739 -23.52 11.29 -9.82
N LEU A 740 -22.91 10.86 -10.93
CA LEU A 740 -23.42 9.77 -11.77
C LEU A 740 -23.29 8.41 -11.08
N ARG A 741 -22.18 8.14 -10.38
CA ARG A 741 -21.88 6.83 -9.79
C ARG A 741 -23.01 6.29 -8.90
N PRO A 742 -23.55 7.01 -7.90
CA PRO A 742 -24.70 6.53 -7.14
C PRO A 742 -25.94 6.29 -8.01
N MET A 743 -26.21 7.12 -9.03
CA MET A 743 -27.39 6.94 -9.89
C MET A 743 -27.26 5.70 -10.79
N VAL A 744 -26.13 5.55 -11.47
CA VAL A 744 -25.85 4.44 -12.40
C VAL A 744 -25.77 3.10 -11.66
N PHE A 745 -25.18 3.06 -10.46
CA PHE A 745 -25.13 1.83 -9.65
C PHE A 745 -26.50 1.46 -9.07
N ASN A 746 -27.29 2.41 -8.55
CA ASN A 746 -28.68 2.12 -8.13
C ASN A 746 -29.57 1.73 -9.32
N PHE A 747 -29.31 2.26 -10.53
CA PHE A 747 -30.10 1.90 -11.71
C PHE A 747 -29.86 0.45 -12.13
N ASP A 748 -28.60 0.04 -12.22
CA ASP A 748 -28.21 -1.36 -12.49
C ASP A 748 -28.72 -2.33 -11.41
N SER A 749 -28.80 -1.90 -10.15
CA SER A 749 -29.23 -2.75 -9.05
C SER A 749 -30.75 -2.87 -8.96
N ARG A 750 -31.49 -1.75 -8.93
CA ARG A 750 -32.94 -1.70 -8.67
C ARG A 750 -33.81 -1.87 -9.90
N TYR A 751 -33.38 -1.32 -11.05
CA TYR A 751 -34.23 -1.21 -12.23
C TYR A 751 -33.89 -2.23 -13.33
N SER A 752 -32.89 -3.09 -13.15
CA SER A 752 -32.50 -4.17 -14.07
C SER A 752 -33.67 -5.08 -14.52
N GLN A 753 -34.72 -5.22 -13.72
CA GLN A 753 -35.90 -6.03 -14.07
C GLN A 753 -36.99 -5.29 -14.87
N THR A 754 -36.96 -3.95 -14.94
CA THR A 754 -37.94 -3.14 -15.67
C THR A 754 -37.75 -3.23 -17.18
N LYS A 755 -38.77 -2.87 -17.97
CA LYS A 755 -38.66 -2.74 -19.44
C LYS A 755 -37.49 -1.82 -19.82
N LEU A 756 -37.29 -0.75 -19.05
CA LEU A 756 -36.25 0.24 -19.27
C LEU A 756 -34.85 -0.29 -18.91
N GLY A 757 -34.71 -0.94 -17.75
CA GLY A 757 -33.44 -1.56 -17.34
C GLY A 757 -32.99 -2.66 -18.28
N LYS A 758 -33.92 -3.50 -18.77
CA LYS A 758 -33.62 -4.52 -19.79
C LYS A 758 -33.21 -3.93 -21.13
N ARG A 759 -33.76 -2.76 -21.51
CA ARG A 759 -33.37 -2.04 -22.73
C ARG A 759 -32.01 -1.36 -22.66
N TYR A 760 -31.64 -0.79 -21.50
CA TYR A 760 -30.42 0.04 -21.37
C TYR A 760 -29.34 -0.50 -20.43
N GLY A 761 -29.49 -1.70 -19.85
CA GLY A 761 -28.52 -2.29 -18.92
C GLY A 761 -27.08 -2.38 -19.49
N VAL A 762 -26.95 -2.58 -20.81
CA VAL A 762 -25.65 -2.55 -21.49
C VAL A 762 -25.04 -1.15 -21.51
N TYR A 763 -25.83 -0.10 -21.78
CA TYR A 763 -25.39 1.30 -21.70
C TYR A 763 -25.04 1.70 -20.26
N ILE A 764 -25.81 1.25 -19.27
CA ILE A 764 -25.53 1.44 -17.85
C ILE A 764 -24.21 0.75 -17.45
N THR A 765 -23.91 -0.41 -18.02
CA THR A 765 -22.62 -1.10 -17.85
C THR A 765 -21.47 -0.34 -18.51
N ALA A 766 -21.67 0.20 -19.71
CA ALA A 766 -20.70 1.07 -20.38
C ALA A 766 -20.45 2.38 -19.59
N LEU A 767 -21.48 2.97 -18.99
CA LEU A 767 -21.32 4.12 -18.08
C LEU A 767 -20.55 3.78 -16.81
N LYS A 768 -20.75 2.58 -16.24
CA LYS A 768 -19.92 2.13 -15.09
C LYS A 768 -18.44 2.14 -15.47
N LEU A 769 -18.09 1.66 -16.65
CA LEU A 769 -16.72 1.70 -17.19
C LEU A 769 -16.24 3.14 -17.45
N ALA A 770 -17.08 3.99 -18.06
CA ALA A 770 -16.76 5.41 -18.33
C ALA A 770 -16.53 6.27 -17.06
N MET A 771 -16.91 5.75 -15.88
CA MET A 771 -16.69 6.38 -14.57
C MET A 771 -15.50 5.80 -13.79
N GLU A 772 -14.79 4.82 -14.33
CA GLU A 772 -13.55 4.29 -13.75
C GLU A 772 -12.37 5.21 -14.18
N PRO A 773 -11.32 5.37 -13.35
CA PRO A 773 -10.15 6.16 -13.73
C PRO A 773 -9.50 5.59 -15.00
N ALA A 774 -8.90 6.45 -15.83
CA ALA A 774 -8.09 5.99 -16.94
C ALA A 774 -6.87 5.22 -16.42
N PHE A 775 -6.38 4.26 -17.21
CA PHE A 775 -5.15 3.55 -16.91
C PHE A 775 -3.92 4.48 -17.10
N THR A 776 -3.10 4.63 -16.06
CA THR A 776 -1.95 5.55 -16.00
C THR A 776 -0.59 4.86 -16.08
N ASP A 777 -0.51 3.62 -15.62
CA ASP A 777 0.68 2.76 -15.57
C ASP A 777 1.14 2.32 -16.97
N THR A 778 1.83 3.21 -17.70
CA THR A 778 2.32 2.89 -19.05
C THR A 778 3.54 1.98 -19.03
N GLU A 779 4.31 1.96 -17.95
CA GLU A 779 5.58 1.24 -17.91
C GLU A 779 5.37 -0.26 -17.67
N ARG A 780 4.45 -0.69 -16.81
CA ARG A 780 4.08 -2.12 -16.75
C ARG A 780 3.48 -2.63 -18.05
N LEU A 781 2.72 -1.79 -18.77
CA LEU A 781 2.21 -2.16 -20.10
C LEU A 781 3.37 -2.32 -21.11
N LYS A 782 4.38 -1.45 -21.09
CA LYS A 782 5.61 -1.63 -21.89
C LYS A 782 6.41 -2.87 -21.46
N LYS A 783 6.68 -3.07 -20.16
CA LYS A 783 7.32 -4.27 -19.58
C LYS A 783 6.59 -5.54 -20.07
N ALA A 784 5.25 -5.56 -19.98
CA ALA A 784 4.41 -6.67 -20.42
C ALA A 784 4.44 -6.89 -21.94
N LEU A 785 4.45 -5.84 -22.77
CA LEU A 785 4.56 -5.95 -24.23
C LEU A 785 5.96 -6.41 -24.69
N ALA A 786 7.02 -5.97 -24.02
CA ALA A 786 8.39 -6.46 -24.25
C ALA A 786 8.52 -7.95 -23.89
N LYS A 787 7.98 -8.36 -22.73
CA LYS A 787 7.90 -9.77 -22.33
C LYS A 787 7.05 -10.59 -23.31
N LEU A 788 5.91 -10.05 -23.78
CA LEU A 788 5.07 -10.69 -24.79
C LEU A 788 5.82 -10.93 -26.11
N ALA A 789 6.63 -9.98 -26.55
CA ALA A 789 7.47 -10.10 -27.75
C ALA A 789 8.53 -11.21 -27.59
N LYS A 790 9.21 -11.25 -26.42
CA LYS A 790 10.20 -12.28 -26.04
C LYS A 790 9.57 -13.67 -26.00
N ASP A 791 8.48 -13.84 -25.24
CA ASP A 791 7.76 -15.12 -25.05
C ASP A 791 7.27 -15.74 -26.38
N ASN A 792 7.01 -14.90 -27.40
CA ASN A 792 6.50 -15.33 -28.71
C ASN A 792 7.57 -15.31 -29.82
N ARG A 793 8.84 -15.00 -29.51
CA ARG A 793 9.95 -14.89 -30.48
C ARG A 793 9.64 -13.93 -31.64
N ILE A 794 9.22 -12.71 -31.29
CA ILE A 794 8.84 -11.63 -32.20
C ILE A 794 9.82 -10.46 -32.05
N ASN A 795 10.68 -10.23 -33.05
CA ASN A 795 11.72 -9.20 -33.01
C ASN A 795 11.16 -7.76 -32.94
N ARG A 796 10.00 -7.52 -33.58
CA ARG A 796 9.27 -6.26 -33.53
C ARG A 796 7.77 -6.56 -33.43
N LEU A 797 7.21 -6.40 -32.24
CA LEU A 797 5.79 -6.59 -31.98
C LEU A 797 5.01 -5.45 -32.63
N ASN A 798 4.01 -5.77 -33.47
CA ASN A 798 3.05 -4.78 -33.93
C ASN A 798 2.03 -4.52 -32.81
N SER A 799 2.25 -3.48 -32.01
CA SER A 799 1.38 -3.13 -30.89
C SER A 799 1.05 -1.65 -30.85
N SER A 800 -0.23 -1.32 -30.74
CA SER A 800 -0.70 0.04 -30.43
C SER A 800 -1.73 -0.02 -29.31
N TYR A 801 -1.73 0.95 -28.41
CA TYR A 801 -2.66 1.00 -27.27
C TYR A 801 -3.21 2.38 -27.00
N GLN A 802 -4.34 2.44 -26.31
CA GLN A 802 -4.95 3.67 -25.81
C GLN A 802 -5.44 3.47 -24.37
N ALA A 803 -5.06 4.38 -23.48
CA ALA A 803 -5.64 4.48 -22.15
C ALA A 803 -7.10 4.96 -22.25
N ILE A 804 -8.02 4.16 -21.71
CA ILE A 804 -9.46 4.43 -21.69
C ILE A 804 -9.97 4.35 -20.24
N PRO A 805 -11.15 4.92 -19.91
CA PRO A 805 -11.75 4.75 -18.60
C PRO A 805 -11.80 3.28 -18.17
N GLY A 806 -11.24 2.99 -17.00
CA GLY A 806 -11.12 1.67 -16.40
C GLY A 806 -10.02 0.75 -16.94
N GLY A 807 -9.29 1.11 -18.00
CA GLY A 807 -8.26 0.22 -18.52
C GLY A 807 -7.69 0.56 -19.89
N ILE A 808 -7.39 -0.49 -20.66
CA ILE A 808 -6.60 -0.42 -21.90
C ILE A 808 -7.43 -0.91 -23.09
N ALA A 809 -7.40 -0.16 -24.19
CA ALA A 809 -7.68 -0.69 -25.52
C ALA A 809 -6.34 -1.07 -26.17
N LEU A 810 -6.13 -2.35 -26.47
CA LEU A 810 -4.87 -2.90 -26.96
C LEU A 810 -5.08 -3.60 -28.32
N ASN A 811 -4.27 -3.21 -29.30
CA ASN A 811 -4.22 -3.81 -30.63
C ASN A 811 -2.90 -4.57 -30.81
N LEU A 812 -3.01 -5.86 -31.12
CA LEU A 812 -1.92 -6.80 -31.43
C LEU A 812 -2.19 -7.54 -32.76
N SER A 813 -3.03 -6.97 -33.63
CA SER A 813 -3.31 -7.55 -34.94
C SER A 813 -2.06 -7.60 -35.84
N GLY A 814 -2.05 -8.51 -36.81
CA GLY A 814 -0.94 -8.65 -37.74
C GLY A 814 0.34 -9.28 -37.16
N ASN A 815 0.30 -9.88 -35.96
CA ASN A 815 1.42 -10.64 -35.39
C ASN A 815 1.24 -12.16 -35.63
N PRO A 816 1.60 -12.72 -36.80
CA PRO A 816 1.29 -14.12 -37.13
C PRO A 816 2.02 -15.15 -36.25
N ARG A 817 3.10 -14.75 -35.57
CA ARG A 817 3.83 -15.58 -34.59
C ARG A 817 3.21 -15.59 -33.19
N LEU A 818 2.36 -14.61 -32.85
CA LEU A 818 1.74 -14.48 -31.53
C LEU A 818 0.81 -15.68 -31.24
N ARG A 819 1.05 -16.34 -30.10
CA ARG A 819 0.41 -17.60 -29.66
C ARG A 819 0.12 -17.65 -28.17
N ASN A 820 0.91 -16.96 -27.35
CA ASN A 820 0.85 -16.93 -25.89
C ASN A 820 0.61 -15.48 -25.43
N LEU A 821 -0.33 -15.24 -24.50
CA LEU A 821 -0.62 -13.92 -23.92
C LEU A 821 -0.33 -13.83 -22.41
N SER A 822 0.34 -14.82 -21.81
CA SER A 822 0.57 -14.88 -20.35
C SER A 822 1.30 -13.65 -19.80
N ALA A 823 2.16 -13.01 -20.59
CA ALA A 823 2.82 -11.75 -20.25
C ALA A 823 1.84 -10.57 -19.97
N LEU A 824 0.61 -10.63 -20.47
CA LEU A 824 -0.42 -9.60 -20.25
C LEU A 824 -1.28 -9.84 -19.00
N LYS A 825 -1.07 -10.95 -18.27
CA LYS A 825 -1.90 -11.36 -17.13
C LYS A 825 -2.02 -10.25 -16.08
N GLY A 826 -3.25 -9.94 -15.66
CA GLY A 826 -3.54 -8.93 -14.65
C GLY A 826 -3.68 -7.49 -15.18
N LEU A 827 -3.34 -7.21 -16.44
CA LEU A 827 -3.60 -5.90 -17.05
C LEU A 827 -5.11 -5.68 -17.29
N PRO A 828 -5.64 -4.46 -17.09
CA PRO A 828 -7.06 -4.15 -17.24
C PRO A 828 -7.47 -3.97 -18.71
N ILE A 829 -7.25 -4.98 -19.55
CA ILE A 829 -7.54 -4.91 -20.98
C ILE A 829 -9.06 -5.01 -21.21
N HIS A 830 -9.66 -3.94 -21.75
CA HIS A 830 -11.10 -3.81 -21.97
C HIS A 830 -11.50 -3.92 -23.46
N THR A 831 -10.56 -3.64 -24.37
CA THR A 831 -10.68 -3.94 -25.80
C THR A 831 -9.39 -4.61 -26.25
N LEU A 832 -9.49 -5.76 -26.92
CA LEU A 832 -8.33 -6.53 -27.38
C LEU A 832 -8.52 -6.98 -28.84
N ASN A 833 -7.59 -6.60 -29.71
CA ASN A 833 -7.55 -7.05 -31.10
C ASN A 833 -6.35 -7.99 -31.34
N LEU A 834 -6.64 -9.22 -31.75
CA LEU A 834 -5.72 -10.31 -32.04
C LEU A 834 -5.85 -10.78 -33.50
N SER A 835 -6.39 -9.93 -34.38
CA SER A 835 -6.69 -10.31 -35.77
C SER A 835 -5.45 -10.78 -36.54
N GLY A 836 -5.55 -11.93 -37.20
CA GLY A 836 -4.45 -12.53 -37.99
C GLY A 836 -3.31 -13.16 -37.17
N THR A 837 -3.49 -13.34 -35.86
CA THR A 837 -2.49 -14.01 -35.00
C THR A 837 -2.64 -15.55 -35.04
N SER A 838 -1.64 -16.29 -34.55
CA SER A 838 -1.69 -17.77 -34.45
C SER A 838 -2.21 -18.28 -33.09
N ILE A 839 -2.81 -17.42 -32.28
CA ILE A 839 -3.39 -17.80 -30.98
C ILE A 839 -4.51 -18.84 -31.15
N GLN A 840 -4.58 -19.75 -30.18
CA GLN A 840 -5.58 -20.81 -30.10
C GLN A 840 -6.09 -21.05 -28.67
N ASP A 841 -5.26 -20.76 -27.65
CA ASP A 841 -5.72 -20.72 -26.27
C ASP A 841 -6.14 -19.30 -25.87
N PHE A 842 -7.40 -19.18 -25.45
CA PHE A 842 -8.02 -17.97 -24.92
C PHE A 842 -8.35 -18.10 -23.43
N SER A 843 -7.81 -19.10 -22.71
CA SER A 843 -7.99 -19.28 -21.27
C SER A 843 -7.66 -18.00 -20.48
N ILE A 844 -6.50 -17.41 -20.78
CA ILE A 844 -6.00 -16.14 -20.24
C ILE A 844 -6.92 -14.95 -20.53
N VAL A 845 -7.66 -14.98 -21.65
CA VAL A 845 -8.57 -13.90 -22.07
C VAL A 845 -9.77 -13.76 -21.13
N LYS A 846 -10.13 -14.82 -20.38
CA LYS A 846 -11.10 -14.75 -19.28
C LYS A 846 -10.62 -13.95 -18.06
N THR A 847 -9.31 -13.73 -17.91
CA THR A 847 -8.76 -12.96 -16.78
C THR A 847 -8.84 -11.45 -17.00
N PHE A 848 -9.09 -11.01 -18.24
CA PHE A 848 -9.21 -9.61 -18.60
C PHE A 848 -10.67 -9.11 -18.48
N PRO A 849 -10.90 -7.86 -18.06
CA PRO A 849 -12.23 -7.24 -17.97
C PRO A 849 -12.81 -6.84 -19.35
N LEU A 850 -12.72 -7.73 -20.33
CA LEU A 850 -13.02 -7.41 -21.73
C LEU A 850 -14.50 -7.09 -21.99
N ALA A 851 -14.71 -5.98 -22.70
CA ALA A 851 -15.97 -5.61 -23.33
C ALA A 851 -15.96 -5.82 -24.86
N GLN A 852 -14.77 -5.81 -25.49
CA GLN A 852 -14.63 -6.03 -26.94
C GLN A 852 -13.45 -6.95 -27.25
N LEU A 853 -13.67 -7.92 -28.14
CA LEU A 853 -12.66 -8.87 -28.58
C LEU A 853 -12.70 -9.05 -30.11
N ASP A 854 -11.56 -8.88 -30.77
CA ASP A 854 -11.38 -9.25 -32.17
C ASP A 854 -10.38 -10.40 -32.26
N ILE A 855 -10.81 -11.55 -32.76
CA ILE A 855 -10.00 -12.74 -33.04
C ILE A 855 -10.19 -13.20 -34.50
N SER A 856 -10.55 -12.28 -35.38
CA SER A 856 -10.72 -12.56 -36.82
C SER A 856 -9.42 -13.09 -37.44
N ARG A 857 -9.52 -13.89 -38.51
CA ARG A 857 -8.37 -14.51 -39.21
C ARG A 857 -7.47 -15.40 -38.35
N THR A 858 -7.84 -15.69 -37.10
CA THR A 858 -7.12 -16.66 -36.24
C THR A 858 -7.52 -18.11 -36.57
N LYS A 859 -6.78 -19.08 -36.03
CA LYS A 859 -6.94 -20.52 -36.35
C LYS A 859 -8.02 -21.24 -35.52
N VAL A 860 -8.75 -20.52 -34.66
CA VAL A 860 -9.78 -21.03 -33.72
C VAL A 860 -10.92 -21.79 -34.42
N ARG A 861 -11.39 -22.87 -33.78
CA ARG A 861 -12.43 -23.80 -34.31
C ARG A 861 -13.73 -23.84 -33.48
N ASP A 862 -13.65 -23.71 -32.16
CA ASP A 862 -14.80 -23.59 -31.25
C ASP A 862 -14.57 -22.47 -30.22
N LEU A 863 -15.64 -22.04 -29.55
CA LEU A 863 -15.62 -20.85 -28.69
C LEU A 863 -15.95 -21.16 -27.22
N LYS A 864 -15.78 -22.42 -26.78
CA LYS A 864 -16.01 -22.83 -25.37
C LYS A 864 -15.23 -21.95 -24.37
N GLN A 865 -14.03 -21.52 -24.77
CA GLN A 865 -13.15 -20.67 -23.96
C GLN A 865 -13.63 -19.22 -23.84
N LEU A 866 -14.65 -18.78 -24.59
CA LEU A 866 -15.29 -17.46 -24.43
C LEU A 866 -16.62 -17.54 -23.68
N ASN A 867 -17.14 -18.75 -23.43
CA ASN A 867 -18.42 -18.95 -22.75
C ASN A 867 -18.40 -18.33 -21.34
N GLY A 868 -19.46 -17.57 -21.01
CA GLY A 868 -19.63 -16.80 -19.78
C GLY A 868 -19.01 -15.40 -19.79
N MET A 869 -18.30 -14.98 -20.84
CA MET A 869 -17.70 -13.63 -20.89
C MET A 869 -18.74 -12.53 -21.17
N ASN A 870 -18.55 -11.38 -20.51
CA ASN A 870 -19.42 -10.20 -20.61
C ASN A 870 -19.11 -9.31 -21.84
N LEU A 871 -18.80 -9.93 -22.98
CA LEU A 871 -18.47 -9.21 -24.22
C LEU A 871 -19.70 -8.50 -24.81
N LEU A 872 -19.51 -7.26 -25.24
CA LEU A 872 -20.49 -6.44 -25.96
C LEU A 872 -20.23 -6.43 -27.47
N SER A 873 -18.97 -6.56 -27.88
CA SER A 873 -18.54 -6.70 -29.27
C SER A 873 -17.63 -7.92 -29.42
N LEU A 874 -17.89 -8.74 -30.45
CA LEU A 874 -17.05 -9.88 -30.81
C LEU A 874 -16.89 -9.97 -32.33
N ASN A 875 -15.65 -9.98 -32.81
CA ASN A 875 -15.33 -10.30 -34.20
C ASN A 875 -14.62 -11.66 -34.28
N ILE A 876 -15.25 -12.60 -34.99
CA ILE A 876 -14.71 -13.94 -35.29
C ILE A 876 -14.65 -14.20 -36.80
N GLY A 877 -14.70 -13.15 -37.62
CA GLY A 877 -14.68 -13.26 -39.08
C GLY A 877 -13.43 -13.96 -39.61
N GLU A 878 -13.58 -14.73 -40.68
CA GLU A 878 -12.50 -15.42 -41.39
C GLU A 878 -11.71 -16.43 -40.50
N THR A 879 -12.30 -16.86 -39.38
CA THR A 879 -11.81 -17.98 -38.56
C THR A 879 -12.37 -19.33 -39.04
N ARG A 880 -12.04 -20.42 -38.34
CA ARG A 880 -12.48 -21.79 -38.68
C ARG A 880 -13.74 -22.24 -37.92
N VAL A 881 -14.46 -21.31 -37.29
CA VAL A 881 -15.69 -21.59 -36.52
C VAL A 881 -16.86 -21.92 -37.45
N THR A 882 -17.55 -23.03 -37.18
CA THR A 882 -18.73 -23.49 -37.95
C THR A 882 -20.00 -23.66 -37.10
N ASN A 883 -19.93 -23.44 -35.78
CA ASN A 883 -21.03 -23.58 -34.84
C ASN A 883 -21.00 -22.42 -33.83
N LEU A 884 -22.16 -21.85 -33.52
CA LEU A 884 -22.32 -20.66 -32.67
C LEU A 884 -22.91 -20.98 -31.28
N LYS A 885 -23.10 -22.26 -30.94
CA LYS A 885 -23.73 -22.70 -29.68
C LYS A 885 -23.09 -22.10 -28.42
N ASP A 886 -21.77 -21.89 -28.44
CA ASP A 886 -20.98 -21.46 -27.28
C ASP A 886 -21.11 -19.94 -27.03
N LEU A 887 -21.75 -19.19 -27.94
CA LEU A 887 -22.11 -17.77 -27.76
C LEU A 887 -23.45 -17.57 -27.03
N LYS A 888 -24.22 -18.65 -26.83
CA LYS A 888 -25.61 -18.57 -26.35
C LYS A 888 -25.67 -17.94 -24.95
N GLY A 889 -26.37 -16.81 -24.84
CA GLY A 889 -26.55 -16.07 -23.58
C GLY A 889 -25.50 -14.98 -23.33
N MET A 890 -24.48 -14.83 -24.18
CA MET A 890 -23.55 -13.70 -24.09
C MET A 890 -24.26 -12.37 -24.41
N PRO A 891 -23.92 -11.26 -23.75
CA PRO A 891 -24.61 -9.96 -23.89
C PRO A 891 -24.18 -9.18 -25.15
N LEU A 892 -23.84 -9.88 -26.23
CA LEU A 892 -23.30 -9.31 -27.46
C LEU A 892 -24.32 -8.41 -28.16
N VAL A 893 -23.88 -7.19 -28.47
CA VAL A 893 -24.61 -6.17 -29.24
C VAL A 893 -24.10 -6.12 -30.68
N ILE A 894 -22.78 -6.28 -30.86
CA ILE A 894 -22.09 -6.32 -32.16
C ILE A 894 -21.46 -7.70 -32.34
N LEU A 895 -21.77 -8.37 -33.45
CA LEU A 895 -21.19 -9.67 -33.78
C LEU A 895 -20.79 -9.74 -35.26
N ASN A 896 -19.50 -9.89 -35.52
CA ASN A 896 -18.99 -10.06 -36.88
C ASN A 896 -18.63 -11.53 -37.14
N LEU A 897 -19.31 -12.12 -38.13
CA LEU A 897 -19.22 -13.52 -38.56
C LEU A 897 -18.68 -13.63 -40.00
N GLN A 898 -18.15 -12.55 -40.59
CA GLN A 898 -17.72 -12.47 -42.00
C GLN A 898 -16.94 -13.72 -42.46
N GLY A 899 -17.28 -14.27 -43.62
CA GLY A 899 -16.55 -15.37 -44.25
C GLY A 899 -16.70 -16.75 -43.58
N LEU A 900 -17.48 -16.88 -42.49
CA LEU A 900 -17.56 -18.14 -41.75
C LEU A 900 -18.31 -19.26 -42.47
N GLY A 901 -17.89 -20.50 -42.16
CA GLY A 901 -18.47 -21.75 -42.65
C GLY A 901 -19.74 -22.21 -41.92
N ILE A 902 -20.46 -21.30 -41.27
CA ILE A 902 -21.69 -21.57 -40.51
C ILE A 902 -22.87 -21.96 -41.41
N LYS A 903 -23.79 -22.77 -40.88
CA LYS A 903 -25.01 -23.25 -41.60
C LYS A 903 -26.34 -22.70 -41.06
N SER A 904 -26.40 -22.21 -39.82
CA SER A 904 -27.61 -21.68 -39.15
C SER A 904 -27.23 -20.61 -38.12
N LEU A 905 -28.17 -19.73 -37.80
CA LEU A 905 -28.03 -18.68 -36.78
C LEU A 905 -28.90 -18.97 -35.54
N SER A 906 -29.47 -20.16 -35.42
CA SER A 906 -30.42 -20.57 -34.37
C SER A 906 -29.92 -20.37 -32.94
N SER A 907 -28.60 -20.44 -32.71
CA SER A 907 -27.98 -20.14 -31.40
C SER A 907 -27.99 -18.65 -31.02
N LEU A 908 -28.21 -17.75 -31.98
CA LEU A 908 -28.30 -16.30 -31.76
C LEU A 908 -29.72 -15.83 -31.37
N LYS A 909 -30.72 -16.71 -31.43
CA LYS A 909 -32.08 -16.41 -30.96
C LYS A 909 -32.05 -15.96 -29.50
N SER A 910 -32.79 -14.91 -29.18
CA SER A 910 -32.83 -14.22 -27.88
C SER A 910 -31.56 -13.46 -27.42
N MET A 911 -30.50 -13.38 -28.24
CA MET A 911 -29.35 -12.51 -27.94
C MET A 911 -29.67 -11.02 -28.22
N PRO A 912 -29.09 -10.05 -27.48
CA PRO A 912 -29.44 -8.63 -27.54
C PRO A 912 -28.83 -7.87 -28.75
N LEU A 913 -28.50 -8.59 -29.83
CA LEU A 913 -27.78 -8.08 -30.99
C LEU A 913 -28.48 -6.87 -31.65
N LYS A 914 -27.66 -5.92 -32.11
CA LYS A 914 -28.05 -4.74 -32.90
C LYS A 914 -27.30 -4.68 -34.23
N GLU A 915 -26.06 -5.13 -34.28
CA GLU A 915 -25.25 -5.17 -35.50
C GLU A 915 -24.75 -6.60 -35.73
N LEU A 916 -25.07 -7.16 -36.90
CA LEU A 916 -24.67 -8.52 -37.30
C LEU A 916 -24.05 -8.48 -38.69
N PHE A 917 -22.83 -9.03 -38.83
CA PHE A 917 -22.13 -9.03 -40.11
C PHE A 917 -21.98 -10.45 -40.67
N LEU A 918 -22.61 -10.71 -41.82
CA LEU A 918 -22.65 -12.02 -42.51
C LEU A 918 -22.01 -12.00 -43.91
N THR A 919 -21.29 -10.92 -44.26
CA THR A 919 -20.50 -10.78 -45.49
C THR A 919 -19.77 -12.10 -45.83
N ASN A 920 -19.88 -12.61 -47.06
CA ASN A 920 -19.19 -13.82 -47.52
C ASN A 920 -19.45 -15.14 -46.74
N CYS A 921 -20.47 -15.27 -45.89
CA CYS A 921 -20.79 -16.55 -45.21
C CYS A 921 -21.40 -17.61 -46.16
N LYS A 922 -20.61 -18.13 -47.11
CA LYS A 922 -21.05 -18.97 -48.25
C LYS A 922 -21.84 -20.24 -47.90
N LYS A 923 -21.81 -20.71 -46.64
CA LYS A 923 -22.53 -21.93 -46.19
C LYS A 923 -23.88 -21.64 -45.52
N LEU A 924 -24.21 -20.37 -45.26
CA LEU A 924 -25.48 -19.97 -44.66
C LEU A 924 -26.53 -19.74 -45.76
N LYS A 925 -27.54 -20.61 -45.82
CA LYS A 925 -28.64 -20.53 -46.81
C LYS A 925 -29.97 -20.05 -46.24
N ASP A 926 -30.31 -20.43 -45.00
CA ASP A 926 -31.54 -19.96 -44.34
C ASP A 926 -31.28 -18.71 -43.49
N PHE A 927 -32.19 -17.75 -43.63
CA PHE A 927 -32.20 -16.46 -42.90
C PHE A 927 -33.43 -16.30 -42.01
N SER A 928 -34.30 -17.32 -41.92
CA SER A 928 -35.53 -17.29 -41.11
C SER A 928 -35.24 -17.09 -39.63
N ASP A 929 -34.10 -17.60 -39.14
CA ASP A 929 -33.56 -17.34 -37.80
C ASP A 929 -33.46 -15.82 -37.46
N LEU A 930 -33.19 -14.96 -38.44
CA LEU A 930 -33.01 -13.51 -38.24
C LEU A 930 -34.29 -12.79 -37.84
N LEU A 931 -35.46 -13.24 -38.30
CA LEU A 931 -36.75 -12.60 -38.04
C LEU A 931 -37.11 -12.50 -36.54
N HIS A 932 -36.40 -13.25 -35.70
CA HIS A 932 -36.53 -13.28 -34.24
C HIS A 932 -35.45 -12.47 -33.50
N ILE A 933 -34.62 -11.69 -34.21
CA ILE A 933 -33.50 -10.91 -33.66
C ILE A 933 -33.71 -9.42 -33.96
N GLN A 934 -33.65 -8.56 -32.94
CA GLN A 934 -33.96 -7.12 -33.10
C GLN A 934 -32.78 -6.29 -33.64
N LEU A 935 -32.28 -6.65 -34.82
CA LEU A 935 -31.16 -5.95 -35.48
C LEU A 935 -31.53 -4.53 -35.94
N TYR A 936 -30.55 -3.63 -35.90
CA TYR A 936 -30.56 -2.30 -36.51
C TYR A 936 -29.76 -2.31 -37.83
N LEU A 937 -28.58 -2.95 -37.82
CA LEU A 937 -27.66 -3.08 -38.95
C LEU A 937 -27.41 -4.56 -39.28
N LEU A 938 -27.47 -4.91 -40.56
CA LEU A 938 -27.19 -6.25 -41.08
C LEU A 938 -26.34 -6.18 -42.36
N THR A 939 -25.21 -6.88 -42.42
CA THR A 939 -24.59 -7.22 -43.73
C THR A 939 -24.85 -8.69 -44.07
N LEU A 940 -25.01 -8.97 -45.36
CA LEU A 940 -25.50 -10.24 -45.90
C LEU A 940 -24.43 -11.03 -46.66
N PRO A 941 -24.57 -12.36 -46.79
CA PRO A 941 -23.72 -13.16 -47.70
C PRO A 941 -23.98 -12.81 -49.18
N ASN A 942 -23.10 -13.26 -50.08
CA ASN A 942 -23.33 -13.13 -51.52
C ASN A 942 -24.47 -14.06 -51.98
N LYS A 943 -25.35 -13.56 -52.86
CA LYS A 943 -26.55 -14.23 -53.41
C LYS A 943 -27.46 -14.92 -52.36
N PRO A 944 -27.98 -14.20 -51.35
CA PRO A 944 -28.83 -14.77 -50.30
C PRO A 944 -30.34 -14.66 -50.63
N GLU A 945 -31.14 -15.66 -50.23
CA GLU A 945 -32.60 -15.59 -50.39
C GLU A 945 -33.25 -14.73 -49.28
N ILE A 946 -33.33 -13.43 -49.54
CA ILE A 946 -33.68 -12.42 -48.52
C ILE A 946 -35.10 -11.88 -48.61
N ASN A 947 -35.96 -12.44 -49.47
CA ASN A 947 -37.34 -11.93 -49.65
C ASN A 947 -38.14 -11.92 -48.33
N ARG A 948 -37.90 -12.88 -47.43
CA ARG A 948 -38.48 -12.91 -46.07
C ARG A 948 -38.07 -11.69 -45.22
N LEU A 949 -36.86 -11.14 -45.42
CA LEU A 949 -36.35 -9.98 -44.69
C LEU A 949 -37.00 -8.64 -45.11
N LYS A 950 -37.77 -8.59 -46.21
CA LYS A 950 -38.59 -7.41 -46.56
C LYS A 950 -39.58 -7.03 -45.44
N ARG A 951 -39.98 -8.00 -44.61
CA ARG A 951 -40.91 -7.83 -43.47
C ARG A 951 -40.21 -7.74 -42.11
N HIS A 952 -38.88 -7.59 -42.05
CA HIS A 952 -38.14 -7.58 -40.80
C HIS A 952 -38.40 -6.31 -39.98
N PRO A 953 -38.85 -6.39 -38.71
CA PRO A 953 -39.49 -5.25 -38.02
C PRO A 953 -38.54 -4.10 -37.61
N THR A 954 -37.25 -4.37 -37.37
CA THR A 954 -36.34 -3.39 -36.74
C THR A 954 -35.16 -2.89 -37.58
N ILE A 955 -34.83 -3.56 -38.70
CA ILE A 955 -33.63 -3.22 -39.48
C ILE A 955 -33.80 -1.83 -40.10
N LYS A 956 -32.75 -1.02 -40.02
CA LYS A 956 -32.65 0.32 -40.63
C LYS A 956 -31.52 0.40 -41.64
N LYS A 957 -30.42 -0.31 -41.41
CA LYS A 957 -29.26 -0.35 -42.29
C LYS A 957 -29.00 -1.77 -42.79
N ILE A 958 -28.83 -1.93 -44.09
CA ILE A 958 -28.60 -3.25 -44.70
C ILE A 958 -27.63 -3.16 -45.89
N GLY A 959 -26.82 -4.19 -46.10
CA GLY A 959 -25.76 -4.18 -47.11
C GLY A 959 -25.14 -5.54 -47.41
N PHE A 960 -24.15 -5.55 -48.30
CA PHE A 960 -23.37 -6.75 -48.66
C PHE A 960 -21.90 -6.70 -48.21
N THR A 961 -21.39 -5.52 -47.86
CA THR A 961 -20.06 -5.30 -47.28
C THR A 961 -20.16 -4.23 -46.19
N SER A 962 -19.09 -4.00 -45.43
CA SER A 962 -18.98 -2.87 -44.50
C SER A 962 -18.99 -1.50 -45.20
N THR A 963 -18.53 -1.44 -46.45
CA THR A 963 -18.46 -0.24 -47.29
C THR A 963 -19.76 0.05 -48.04
N ASN A 964 -20.55 -0.97 -48.37
CA ASN A 964 -21.83 -0.85 -49.08
C ASN A 964 -22.99 -1.20 -48.13
N ILE A 965 -23.37 -0.22 -47.31
CA ILE A 965 -24.50 -0.28 -46.37
C ILE A 965 -25.45 0.89 -46.67
N LEU A 966 -26.68 0.57 -47.05
CA LEU A 966 -27.73 1.52 -47.40
C LEU A 966 -28.81 1.60 -46.30
N ASP A 967 -29.65 2.64 -46.35
CA ASP A 967 -30.93 2.59 -45.64
C ASP A 967 -31.79 1.45 -46.21
N VAL A 968 -32.53 0.76 -45.34
CA VAL A 968 -33.35 -0.40 -45.69
C VAL A 968 -34.38 -0.10 -46.79
N ARG A 969 -34.94 1.11 -46.85
CA ARG A 969 -35.87 1.52 -47.91
C ARG A 969 -35.15 1.67 -49.25
N LYS A 970 -33.99 2.35 -49.25
CA LYS A 970 -33.16 2.50 -50.46
C LYS A 970 -32.70 1.13 -50.98
N PHE A 971 -32.19 0.26 -50.11
CA PHE A 971 -31.77 -1.09 -50.50
C PHE A 971 -32.87 -1.90 -51.19
N TRP A 972 -34.10 -1.87 -50.65
CA TRP A 972 -35.20 -2.62 -51.26
C TRP A 972 -35.72 -1.98 -52.54
N ARG A 973 -35.72 -0.65 -52.65
CA ARG A 973 -36.07 0.07 -53.88
C ARG A 973 -35.06 -0.22 -54.99
N ASP A 974 -33.77 0.06 -54.73
CA ASP A 974 -32.68 -0.11 -55.69
C ASP A 974 -32.55 -1.59 -56.16
N ARG A 975 -33.02 -2.55 -55.34
CA ARG A 975 -33.15 -3.98 -55.69
C ARG A 975 -34.41 -4.36 -56.46
N ASN A 976 -35.52 -3.64 -56.29
CA ASN A 976 -36.72 -3.86 -57.09
C ASN A 976 -36.54 -3.26 -58.50
N GLU A 977 -35.94 -2.07 -58.60
CA GLU A 977 -35.75 -1.33 -59.86
C GLU A 977 -34.76 -1.98 -60.83
N ARG A 978 -33.77 -2.74 -60.32
CA ARG A 978 -32.65 -3.28 -61.11
C ARG A 978 -32.71 -4.79 -61.36
N GLY A 979 -33.85 -5.41 -61.01
CA GLY A 979 -34.05 -6.86 -61.10
C GLY A 979 -33.03 -7.67 -60.28
N SER A 980 -32.78 -8.91 -60.68
CA SER A 980 -31.81 -9.79 -60.00
C SER A 980 -30.35 -9.59 -60.47
N MET A 981 -30.05 -8.59 -61.31
CA MET A 981 -28.67 -8.31 -61.70
C MET A 981 -27.88 -7.71 -60.53
N ASP A 982 -26.59 -8.06 -60.49
CA ASP A 982 -25.79 -8.02 -59.27
C ASP A 982 -25.48 -6.57 -58.85
N ILE A 983 -26.28 -6.03 -57.92
CA ILE A 983 -26.11 -4.69 -57.29
C ILE A 983 -24.66 -4.46 -56.86
N ARG A 984 -23.96 -5.53 -56.48
CA ARG A 984 -22.55 -5.51 -56.10
C ARG A 984 -21.63 -5.03 -57.23
N LYS A 985 -21.82 -5.47 -58.48
CA LYS A 985 -20.99 -5.08 -59.63
C LYS A 985 -21.00 -3.57 -59.87
N THR A 986 -22.17 -2.92 -59.78
CA THR A 986 -22.29 -1.47 -60.01
C THR A 986 -21.51 -0.66 -58.97
N TYR A 987 -21.52 -1.10 -57.70
CA TYR A 987 -20.82 -0.41 -56.62
C TYR A 987 -19.32 -0.77 -56.53
N GLU A 988 -18.90 -1.95 -56.95
CA GLU A 988 -17.47 -2.28 -57.08
C GLU A 988 -16.84 -1.47 -58.23
N GLY A 989 -17.51 -1.37 -59.39
CA GLY A 989 -17.05 -0.51 -60.49
C GLY A 989 -16.99 0.99 -60.12
N GLN A 990 -18.00 1.52 -59.41
CA GLN A 990 -17.95 2.91 -58.90
C GLN A 990 -16.82 3.13 -57.88
N LEU A 991 -16.40 2.10 -57.14
CA LEU A 991 -15.27 2.21 -56.21
C LEU A 991 -13.92 2.15 -56.94
N GLU A 992 -13.78 1.29 -57.95
CA GLU A 992 -12.61 1.27 -58.83
C GLU A 992 -12.45 2.58 -59.61
N GLU A 993 -13.54 3.17 -60.10
CA GLU A 993 -13.52 4.46 -60.78
C GLU A 993 -13.21 5.63 -59.83
N ALA A 994 -13.67 5.57 -58.57
CA ALA A 994 -13.26 6.55 -57.55
C ALA A 994 -11.79 6.40 -57.15
N ILE A 995 -11.27 5.16 -57.07
CA ILE A 995 -9.85 4.89 -56.79
C ILE A 995 -8.96 5.30 -57.97
N LYS A 996 -9.45 5.28 -59.22
CA LYS A 996 -8.75 5.85 -60.39
C LYS A 996 -8.75 7.38 -60.46
N ARG A 997 -9.44 8.07 -59.55
CA ARG A 997 -9.53 9.55 -59.47
C ARG A 997 -8.80 10.12 -58.24
N ILE A 998 -8.04 9.30 -57.52
CA ILE A 998 -7.25 9.62 -56.32
C ILE A 998 -5.79 9.21 -56.59
#